data_AF-A0A2V5N2L9-F1
#
_entry.id   AF-A0A2V5N2L9-F1
#
_cell.length_a   1.000
_cell.length_b   1.000
_cell.length_c   1.000
_cell.angle_alpha   90.00
_cell.angle_beta   90.00
_cell.angle_gamma   90.00
#
_symmetry.space_group_name_H-M   'P 1'
#
loop_
_entity.id
_entity.type
_entity.pdbx_description
1 polymer ?
#
loop_
_entity_poly.entity_id
_entity_poly.type
_entity_poly.pdbx_seq_one_letter_code
_entity_poly.pdbx_strand_id
1 'polypeptide(L)'
;MERRLTSILAADVAGYSRLTSQNEAGTIAAFKTLRKELVDPKISEHHGRIVKLTGDGMLVEFPSVVSAVACAGDIQRGMRTRNAQINPDSRIEFRIGVNIGDVIVEGDDILGDGVNVAARLEGIAPVGGIAVSQSVRDHVGNRLDLTFEDMGERRLKNIERPIRVYSISLDTPSPAETDGAASAKPEEKPSIAVLPFINMSGDPEQEYFSDGITEDIITDLSKVSGLSVVGRNTAFTYKGKPVKVPEVAKELGVDFVVEGSVRKAGSRVRVTGQLINGKDDRHVWADRYDRDLTDIFAIQDEITHAIVEQLKVKLLPQEKKHIAQTPTDNVEAYTYYLRGRQFMQRHSKSNYQLARRMFAKAVELDPLYARAYAGIADCDSFLFLHYHLEASVDTILATSAKALSLDDKLAEAHASRGLALSLDRRHDEATSEFERAITLDRNSFEGHYFYGRACVTQGKLERAAELFERAAENKPDDYQSVCLLIPTYRALDRQSDSERAARRGIERAERELTIHPEDARAAYLGASALVTLGEGDRAREWAARALAIDPDDVLIQYNVACVYSQLGDVDQSFDLLERLLPNAGHELRRGWIKHDSDLDPLRSHPRYRKITSTLAALKKLRAELVDRKIAEHQGRIVKLTGDGLLVEFPSVVSAVTCAADVQRGMRARNFAVPQEQRIEFRMGVNVGDVIVEGGDIFGDGVNVAARLESIAPVGGIAVSQTVREHVGKRLDLRFDDLGERRLKNIEQPVRVYSIALDAPSSNAGAVVAAANGEDKPSIAVLPFINMSGDPEQEYFSDGITEDIITDLSKVSGLSVVGRNTAFTYKGKSVEVSEVAKRLGVDFVVEGSVRKAGSRVRVTGQLINAKDDRHVWADRYDRDLTDIFVIQDEITHAIVEQLKVKLLPQEKKSIEQTPTDSVEAYTFYLKGRQFMERSSEAYYRLARQMFAKAVELDPLYARAYAGIADCDSFLLLHYQVEDVTVEDILATGAKALALDGKLAEAHSSRGLALSVEKRYDEATVEFEQAIALDPNSYEGHYFYGRACFTQGKLEQAAALFERVAEIKPDDYQSLILLIQIYRSLGRDADKKSAARRGVERAERNLALHPDNARAAAVAAGALVTLGEKDSAREWLSRALAIDPHDIYTQYNSACIYANLGEIERALDLLERVIPHAGHELKHGWIKYDSDLDPLRSHPRFQKILELIG
;
A
#
# COMPACT_ATOMS: atom_id res chain seq x y z
N MET A 1 -4.67 -44.73 11.70
CA MET A 1 -4.93 -45.01 10.27
C MET A 1 -4.76 -43.69 9.55
N GLU A 2 -3.65 -43.54 8.84
CA GLU A 2 -3.24 -42.28 8.19
C GLU A 2 -3.42 -42.44 6.68
N ARG A 3 -4.12 -41.50 6.02
CA ARG A 3 -4.28 -41.47 4.57
C ARG A 3 -3.33 -40.45 3.97
N ARG A 4 -2.57 -40.84 2.95
CA ARG A 4 -1.70 -39.92 2.20
C ARG A 4 -1.61 -40.31 0.73
N LEU A 5 -1.39 -39.32 -0.11
CA LEU A 5 -1.05 -39.52 -1.52
C LEU A 5 0.43 -39.88 -1.64
N THR A 6 0.77 -40.94 -2.36
CA THR A 6 2.16 -41.37 -2.53
C THR A 6 2.41 -41.96 -3.92
N SER A 7 3.69 -42.04 -4.31
CA SER A 7 4.10 -42.68 -5.56
C SER A 7 4.46 -44.14 -5.29
N ILE A 8 3.84 -45.04 -6.04
CA ILE A 8 3.87 -46.47 -5.75
C ILE A 8 4.42 -47.18 -6.98
N LEU A 9 5.51 -47.92 -6.79
CA LEU A 9 6.10 -48.80 -7.78
C LEU A 9 5.81 -50.24 -7.36
N ALA A 10 5.12 -50.97 -8.22
CA ALA A 10 4.96 -52.41 -8.13
C ALA A 10 5.83 -53.07 -9.20
N ALA A 11 6.60 -54.10 -8.84
CA ALA A 11 7.39 -54.84 -9.81
C ALA A 11 7.34 -56.34 -9.54
N ASP A 12 7.37 -57.15 -10.59
CA ASP A 12 7.43 -58.62 -10.52
C ASP A 12 8.41 -59.22 -11.53
N VAL A 13 8.87 -60.45 -11.30
CA VAL A 13 9.70 -61.18 -12.28
C VAL A 13 8.82 -61.96 -13.24
N ALA A 14 8.86 -61.60 -14.51
CA ALA A 14 8.13 -62.29 -15.57
C ALA A 14 8.57 -63.77 -15.68
N GLY A 15 7.62 -64.69 -15.53
CA GLY A 15 7.88 -66.12 -15.68
C GLY A 15 8.67 -66.76 -14.53
N TYR A 16 8.69 -66.15 -13.34
CA TYR A 16 9.44 -66.63 -12.18
C TYR A 16 9.20 -68.13 -11.87
N SER A 17 7.94 -68.58 -11.88
CA SER A 17 7.60 -69.99 -11.61
C SER A 17 8.23 -70.98 -12.60
N ARG A 18 8.42 -70.57 -13.86
CA ARG A 18 9.12 -71.38 -14.88
C ARG A 18 10.61 -71.48 -14.56
N LEU A 19 11.25 -70.35 -14.21
CA LEU A 19 12.67 -70.30 -13.86
C LEU A 19 12.97 -71.15 -12.61
N THR A 20 12.13 -71.05 -11.57
CA THR A 20 12.26 -71.86 -10.36
C THR A 20 12.00 -73.34 -10.62
N SER A 21 11.10 -73.71 -11.53
CA SER A 21 10.87 -75.12 -11.90
C SER A 21 12.05 -75.77 -12.63
N GLN A 22 12.87 -74.98 -13.33
CA GLN A 22 14.04 -75.46 -14.07
C GLN A 22 15.31 -75.52 -13.20
N ASN A 23 15.48 -74.55 -12.29
CA ASN A 23 16.60 -74.51 -11.35
C ASN A 23 16.26 -73.60 -10.14
N GLU A 24 15.59 -74.16 -9.14
CA GLU A 24 15.10 -73.42 -7.97
C GLU A 24 16.23 -72.74 -7.18
N ALA A 25 17.25 -73.51 -6.79
CA ALA A 25 18.38 -73.00 -6.00
C ALA A 25 19.18 -71.93 -6.76
N GLY A 26 19.42 -72.13 -8.06
CA GLY A 26 20.12 -71.18 -8.91
C GLY A 26 19.34 -69.89 -9.15
N THR A 27 18.03 -69.98 -9.37
CA THR A 27 17.16 -68.81 -9.61
C THR A 27 17.03 -67.94 -8.36
N ILE A 28 16.85 -68.56 -7.18
CA ILE A 28 16.76 -67.83 -5.91
C ILE A 28 18.09 -67.14 -5.58
N ALA A 29 19.23 -67.81 -5.82
CA ALA A 29 20.55 -67.21 -5.61
C ALA A 29 20.79 -66.03 -6.57
N ALA A 30 20.47 -66.19 -7.86
CA ALA A 30 20.59 -65.14 -8.86
C ALA A 30 19.71 -63.93 -8.55
N PHE A 31 18.47 -64.15 -8.09
CA PHE A 31 17.55 -63.09 -7.70
C PHE A 31 18.01 -62.34 -6.45
N LYS A 32 18.53 -63.03 -5.43
CA LYS A 32 19.10 -62.39 -4.24
C LYS A 32 20.31 -61.52 -4.58
N THR A 33 21.22 -62.02 -5.42
CA THR A 33 22.37 -61.25 -5.90
C THR A 33 21.93 -60.04 -6.70
N LEU A 34 20.97 -60.20 -7.62
CA LEU A 34 20.41 -59.11 -8.41
C LEU A 34 19.83 -57.99 -7.53
N ARG A 35 19.08 -58.35 -6.50
CA ARG A 35 18.51 -57.38 -5.57
C ARG A 35 19.58 -56.61 -4.81
N LYS A 36 20.59 -57.31 -4.29
CA LYS A 36 21.69 -56.70 -3.54
C LYS A 36 22.56 -55.79 -4.40
N GLU A 37 22.83 -56.16 -5.65
CA GLU A 37 23.80 -55.46 -6.51
C GLU A 37 23.18 -54.35 -7.36
N LEU A 38 21.90 -54.46 -7.72
CA LEU A 38 21.26 -53.52 -8.66
C LEU A 38 19.99 -52.90 -8.09
N VAL A 39 19.01 -53.72 -7.67
CA VAL A 39 17.65 -53.20 -7.40
C VAL A 39 17.57 -52.41 -6.10
N ASP A 40 18.00 -52.96 -4.98
CA ASP A 40 17.91 -52.29 -3.67
C ASP A 40 18.81 -51.02 -3.62
N PRO A 41 20.03 -50.98 -4.21
CA PRO A 41 20.81 -49.75 -4.36
C PRO A 41 20.11 -48.68 -5.18
N LYS A 42 19.48 -49.04 -6.31
CA LYS A 42 18.77 -48.07 -7.17
C LYS A 42 17.51 -47.53 -6.50
N ILE A 43 16.81 -48.34 -5.72
CA ILE A 43 15.69 -47.86 -4.90
C ILE A 43 16.19 -46.84 -3.87
N SER A 44 17.30 -47.13 -3.19
CA SER A 44 17.86 -46.24 -2.17
C SER A 44 18.41 -44.93 -2.76
N GLU A 45 19.09 -44.99 -3.91
CA GLU A 45 19.62 -43.82 -4.65
C GLU A 45 18.50 -42.85 -5.04
N HIS A 46 17.34 -43.38 -5.40
CA HIS A 46 16.14 -42.61 -5.75
C HIS A 46 15.20 -42.38 -4.55
N HIS A 47 15.69 -42.55 -3.31
CA HIS A 47 14.97 -42.32 -2.06
C HIS A 47 13.66 -43.12 -1.88
N GLY A 48 13.59 -44.31 -2.47
CA GLY A 48 12.46 -45.22 -2.30
C GLY A 48 12.54 -46.04 -1.01
N ARG A 49 11.38 -46.29 -0.40
CA ARG A 49 11.20 -47.18 0.74
C ARG A 49 10.52 -48.47 0.29
N ILE A 50 11.18 -49.62 0.45
CA ILE A 50 10.56 -50.92 0.18
C ILE A 50 9.51 -51.16 1.27
N VAL A 51 8.24 -51.20 0.87
CA VAL A 51 7.12 -51.48 1.77
C VAL A 51 7.01 -52.98 1.99
N LYS A 52 7.04 -53.75 0.90
CA LYS A 52 6.83 -55.20 0.97
C LYS A 52 7.54 -55.94 -0.13
N LEU A 53 7.96 -57.16 0.20
CA LEU A 53 8.53 -58.13 -0.72
C LEU A 53 7.59 -59.33 -0.80
N THR A 54 7.18 -59.71 -2.00
CA THR A 54 6.21 -60.79 -2.24
C THR A 54 6.85 -61.84 -3.12
N GLY A 55 7.80 -62.61 -2.58
CA GLY A 55 8.49 -63.69 -3.31
C GLY A 55 9.30 -63.17 -4.50
N ASP A 56 8.66 -63.13 -5.66
CA ASP A 56 9.14 -62.64 -6.95
C ASP A 56 8.76 -61.17 -7.26
N GLY A 57 7.90 -60.57 -6.43
CA GLY A 57 7.49 -59.17 -6.55
C GLY A 57 7.95 -58.27 -5.41
N MET A 58 7.85 -56.96 -5.65
CA MET A 58 8.10 -55.91 -4.66
C MET A 58 7.15 -54.75 -4.81
N LEU A 59 6.82 -54.14 -3.67
CA LEU A 59 6.07 -52.90 -3.57
C LEU A 59 6.95 -51.85 -2.90
N VAL A 60 7.17 -50.74 -3.59
CA VAL A 60 8.09 -49.69 -3.19
C VAL A 60 7.34 -48.37 -3.21
N GLU A 61 7.48 -47.60 -2.14
CA GLU A 61 6.93 -46.28 -1.98
C GLU A 61 8.01 -45.23 -2.23
N PHE A 62 7.71 -44.21 -3.01
CA PHE A 62 8.60 -43.09 -3.27
C PHE A 62 7.94 -41.76 -2.85
N PRO A 63 8.71 -40.84 -2.25
CA PRO A 63 8.22 -39.49 -1.95
C PRO A 63 8.00 -38.65 -3.22
N SER A 64 8.53 -39.09 -4.37
CA SER A 64 8.44 -38.40 -5.66
C SER A 64 8.14 -39.38 -6.80
N VAL A 65 7.20 -38.99 -7.65
CA VAL A 65 6.84 -39.75 -8.87
C VAL A 65 7.94 -39.72 -9.92
N VAL A 66 8.70 -38.61 -10.00
CA VAL A 66 9.88 -38.52 -10.87
C VAL A 66 10.95 -39.50 -10.41
N SER A 67 11.18 -39.60 -9.09
CA SER A 67 12.13 -40.57 -8.53
C SER A 67 11.66 -42.01 -8.75
N ALA A 68 10.36 -42.29 -8.61
CA ALA A 68 9.80 -43.61 -8.89
C ALA A 68 10.02 -44.03 -10.36
N VAL A 69 9.78 -43.12 -11.31
CA VAL A 69 9.96 -43.41 -12.75
C VAL A 69 11.42 -43.46 -13.16
N ALA A 70 12.27 -42.59 -12.61
CA ALA A 70 13.72 -42.64 -12.82
C ALA A 70 14.32 -43.95 -12.28
N CYS A 71 13.92 -44.36 -11.07
CA CYS A 71 14.31 -45.63 -10.48
C CYS A 71 13.88 -46.82 -11.35
N ALA A 72 12.63 -46.84 -11.80
CA ALA A 72 12.12 -47.87 -12.70
C ALA A 72 12.94 -47.93 -14.01
N GLY A 73 13.26 -46.77 -14.59
CA GLY A 73 14.08 -46.65 -15.79
C GLY A 73 15.49 -47.20 -15.61
N ASP A 74 16.15 -46.82 -14.52
CA ASP A 74 17.51 -47.28 -14.22
C ASP A 74 17.58 -48.77 -13.89
N ILE A 75 16.60 -49.30 -13.17
CA ILE A 75 16.47 -50.75 -12.94
C ILE A 75 16.36 -51.48 -14.28
N GLN A 76 15.45 -51.06 -15.17
CA GLN A 76 15.28 -51.72 -16.46
C GLN A 76 16.51 -51.61 -17.37
N ARG A 77 17.20 -50.46 -17.39
CA ARG A 77 18.48 -50.30 -18.12
C ARG A 77 19.56 -51.23 -17.57
N GLY A 78 19.74 -51.27 -16.25
CA GLY A 78 20.69 -52.18 -15.61
C GLY A 78 20.37 -53.65 -15.87
N MET A 79 19.08 -54.01 -15.92
CA MET A 79 18.64 -55.35 -16.30
C MET A 79 19.00 -55.72 -17.74
N ARG A 80 18.83 -54.80 -18.70
CA ARG A 80 19.23 -55.02 -20.10
C ARG A 80 20.74 -55.29 -20.20
N THR A 81 21.57 -54.48 -19.54
CA THR A 81 23.03 -54.67 -19.53
C THR A 81 23.42 -56.02 -18.92
N ARG A 82 22.81 -56.41 -17.80
CA ARG A 82 23.09 -57.68 -17.13
C ARG A 82 22.64 -58.89 -17.95
N ASN A 83 21.45 -58.82 -18.56
CA ASN A 83 20.87 -59.93 -19.31
C ASN A 83 21.50 -60.13 -20.70
N ALA A 84 22.27 -59.17 -21.21
CA ALA A 84 22.92 -59.24 -22.52
C ALA A 84 23.77 -60.50 -22.72
N GLN A 85 24.40 -61.00 -21.65
CA GLN A 85 25.30 -62.17 -21.68
C GLN A 85 24.68 -63.44 -21.07
N ILE A 86 23.39 -63.41 -20.71
CA ILE A 86 22.67 -64.54 -20.10
C ILE A 86 21.78 -65.20 -21.16
N ASN A 87 21.77 -66.54 -21.17
CA ASN A 87 20.89 -67.33 -22.04
C ASN A 87 19.42 -66.89 -21.86
N PRO A 88 18.67 -66.59 -22.94
CA PRO A 88 17.27 -66.18 -22.88
C PRO A 88 16.38 -67.01 -21.94
N ASP A 89 16.58 -68.33 -21.90
CA ASP A 89 15.76 -69.22 -21.07
C ASP A 89 15.98 -69.05 -19.55
N SER A 90 17.10 -68.43 -19.16
CA SER A 90 17.54 -68.20 -17.78
C SER A 90 17.52 -66.71 -17.36
N ARG A 91 17.00 -65.80 -18.20
CA ARG A 91 16.96 -64.35 -17.89
C ARG A 91 15.91 -64.06 -16.82
N ILE A 92 16.27 -63.18 -15.89
CA ILE A 92 15.33 -62.55 -14.95
C ILE A 92 14.92 -61.23 -15.59
N GLU A 93 13.63 -61.01 -15.83
CA GLU A 93 13.12 -59.79 -16.44
C GLU A 93 11.98 -59.23 -15.59
N PHE A 94 12.06 -57.95 -15.24
CA PHE A 94 11.01 -57.29 -14.46
C PHE A 94 9.90 -56.75 -15.34
N ARG A 95 8.68 -56.75 -14.80
CA ARG A 95 7.61 -55.85 -15.22
C ARG A 95 7.40 -54.83 -14.13
N ILE A 96 7.26 -53.55 -14.48
CA ILE A 96 7.14 -52.47 -13.50
C ILE A 96 5.89 -51.64 -13.79
N GLY A 97 5.06 -51.44 -12.77
CA GLY A 97 3.91 -50.55 -12.77
C GLY A 97 4.13 -49.38 -11.82
N VAL A 98 3.94 -48.14 -12.30
CA VAL A 98 4.05 -46.94 -11.44
C VAL A 98 2.73 -46.18 -11.44
N ASN A 99 2.22 -45.88 -10.24
CA ASN A 99 1.03 -45.05 -10.05
C ASN A 99 1.25 -44.03 -8.93
N ILE A 100 0.54 -42.88 -9.03
CA ILE A 100 0.34 -41.96 -7.91
C ILE A 100 -1.10 -42.09 -7.43
N GLY A 101 -1.31 -42.29 -6.14
CA GLY A 101 -2.65 -42.48 -5.59
C GLY A 101 -2.70 -42.55 -4.07
N ASP A 102 -3.91 -42.43 -3.54
CA ASP A 102 -4.14 -42.44 -2.09
C ASP A 102 -3.89 -43.83 -1.51
N VAL A 103 -3.16 -43.86 -0.40
CA VAL A 103 -2.91 -45.04 0.40
C VAL A 103 -3.22 -44.79 1.86
N ILE A 104 -3.63 -45.85 2.54
CA ILE A 104 -3.81 -45.93 3.98
C ILE A 104 -2.57 -46.64 4.54
N VAL A 105 -1.87 -45.97 5.45
CA VAL A 105 -0.70 -46.53 6.14
C VAL A 105 -1.18 -47.32 7.35
N GLU A 106 -0.80 -48.60 7.41
CA GLU A 106 -1.06 -49.51 8.52
C GLU A 106 0.25 -50.17 8.98
N GLY A 107 0.87 -49.59 10.01
CA GLY A 107 2.21 -49.97 10.44
C GLY A 107 3.26 -49.65 9.38
N ASP A 108 4.00 -50.66 8.94
CA ASP A 108 4.99 -50.56 7.86
C ASP A 108 4.42 -50.88 6.46
N ASP A 109 3.14 -51.28 6.35
CA ASP A 109 2.48 -51.62 5.07
C ASP A 109 1.62 -50.46 4.52
N ILE A 110 1.35 -50.47 3.22
CA ILE A 110 0.44 -49.51 2.55
C ILE A 110 -0.68 -50.25 1.82
N LEU A 111 -1.92 -49.79 2.03
CA LEU A 111 -3.12 -50.40 1.47
C LEU A 111 -3.98 -49.33 0.78
N GLY A 112 -4.67 -49.68 -0.30
CA GLY A 112 -5.62 -48.76 -0.93
C GLY A 112 -5.66 -48.85 -2.45
N ASP A 113 -6.52 -48.04 -3.05
CA ASP A 113 -6.76 -48.06 -4.49
C ASP A 113 -5.50 -47.66 -5.28
N GLY A 114 -4.68 -46.75 -4.75
CA GLY A 114 -3.40 -46.39 -5.37
C GLY A 114 -2.45 -47.58 -5.54
N VAL A 115 -2.38 -48.46 -4.53
CA VAL A 115 -1.56 -49.70 -4.55
C VAL A 115 -2.13 -50.69 -5.55
N ASN A 116 -3.46 -50.86 -5.56
CA ASN A 116 -4.14 -51.73 -6.49
C ASN A 116 -3.89 -51.31 -7.94
N VAL A 117 -3.96 -50.00 -8.25
CA VAL A 117 -3.68 -49.49 -9.60
C VAL A 117 -2.23 -49.78 -10.00
N ALA A 118 -1.23 -49.51 -9.14
CA ALA A 118 0.18 -49.78 -9.44
C ALA A 118 0.43 -51.28 -9.77
N ALA A 119 -0.12 -52.19 -8.96
CA ALA A 119 -0.02 -53.62 -9.20
C ALA A 119 -0.73 -54.08 -10.50
N ARG A 120 -1.81 -53.40 -10.90
CA ARG A 120 -2.49 -53.71 -12.18
C ARG A 120 -1.75 -53.15 -13.39
N LEU A 121 -1.07 -52.01 -13.23
CA LEU A 121 -0.18 -51.47 -14.26
C LEU A 121 1.02 -52.40 -14.48
N GLU A 122 1.61 -52.93 -13.40
CA GLU A 122 2.68 -53.95 -13.49
C GLU A 122 2.24 -55.16 -14.32
N GLY A 123 1.06 -55.69 -14.04
CA GLY A 123 0.55 -56.87 -14.75
C GLY A 123 0.31 -56.67 -16.25
N ILE A 124 0.15 -55.42 -16.73
CA ILE A 124 -0.01 -55.10 -18.16
C ILE A 124 1.25 -54.49 -18.79
N ALA A 125 2.30 -54.26 -18.01
CA ALA A 125 3.57 -53.79 -18.52
C ALA A 125 4.20 -54.86 -19.43
N PRO A 126 4.83 -54.48 -20.55
CA PRO A 126 5.63 -55.40 -21.35
C PRO A 126 6.71 -56.07 -20.51
N VAL A 127 7.10 -57.30 -20.85
CA VAL A 127 8.25 -57.97 -20.19
C VAL A 127 9.50 -57.13 -20.40
N GLY A 128 10.18 -56.75 -19.31
CA GLY A 128 11.30 -55.83 -19.36
C GLY A 128 10.91 -54.35 -19.55
N GLY A 129 9.64 -54.01 -19.37
CA GLY A 129 9.07 -52.67 -19.59
C GLY A 129 8.42 -52.06 -18.36
N ILE A 130 8.05 -50.78 -18.50
CA ILE A 130 7.42 -49.96 -17.46
C ILE A 130 6.08 -49.46 -17.98
N ALA A 131 5.01 -49.67 -17.23
CA ALA A 131 3.69 -49.07 -17.48
C ALA A 131 3.33 -48.07 -16.39
N VAL A 132 2.81 -46.91 -16.80
CA VAL A 132 2.45 -45.83 -15.88
C VAL A 132 1.05 -45.31 -16.15
N SER A 133 0.37 -44.81 -15.12
CA SER A 133 -0.91 -44.13 -15.30
C SER A 133 -0.74 -42.76 -15.95
N GLN A 134 -1.80 -42.22 -16.52
CA GLN A 134 -1.83 -40.84 -17.03
C GLN A 134 -1.36 -39.82 -15.98
N SER A 135 -1.80 -39.98 -14.73
CA SER A 135 -1.35 -39.11 -13.64
C SER A 135 0.17 -39.13 -13.49
N VAL A 136 0.81 -40.31 -13.58
CA VAL A 136 2.28 -40.40 -13.52
C VAL A 136 2.93 -39.73 -14.74
N ARG A 137 2.44 -39.96 -15.96
CA ARG A 137 2.95 -39.27 -17.16
C ARG A 137 2.84 -37.75 -17.02
N ASP A 138 1.71 -37.26 -16.52
CA ASP A 138 1.44 -35.82 -16.38
C ASP A 138 2.32 -35.19 -15.30
N HIS A 139 2.59 -35.90 -14.21
CA HIS A 139 3.51 -35.42 -13.17
C HIS A 139 4.99 -35.54 -13.57
N VAL A 140 5.38 -36.50 -14.41
CA VAL A 140 6.77 -36.60 -14.90
C VAL A 140 7.05 -35.56 -15.99
N GLY A 141 6.12 -35.35 -16.93
CA GLY A 141 6.30 -34.42 -18.04
C GLY A 141 7.57 -34.72 -18.85
N ASN A 142 8.40 -33.69 -19.07
CA ASN A 142 9.69 -33.82 -19.78
C ASN A 142 10.89 -33.87 -18.81
N ARG A 143 10.67 -34.11 -17.51
CA ARG A 143 11.73 -34.07 -16.48
C ARG A 143 12.71 -35.24 -16.57
N LEU A 144 12.34 -36.30 -17.28
CA LEU A 144 13.20 -37.45 -17.57
C LEU A 144 13.32 -37.62 -19.08
N ASP A 145 14.52 -37.93 -19.54
CA ASP A 145 14.80 -38.26 -20.95
C ASP A 145 14.31 -39.68 -21.26
N LEU A 146 12.97 -39.82 -21.31
CA LEU A 146 12.22 -41.05 -21.48
C LEU A 146 11.07 -40.80 -22.45
N THR A 147 10.85 -41.73 -23.38
CA THR A 147 9.73 -41.63 -24.32
C THR A 147 8.52 -42.37 -23.78
N PHE A 148 7.37 -41.69 -23.72
CA PHE A 148 6.09 -42.27 -23.29
C PHE A 148 5.25 -42.63 -24.52
N GLU A 149 4.92 -43.91 -24.65
CA GLU A 149 4.04 -44.43 -25.69
C GLU A 149 2.64 -44.62 -25.10
N ASP A 150 1.65 -43.98 -25.69
CA ASP A 150 0.25 -44.08 -25.24
C ASP A 150 -0.31 -45.46 -25.58
N MET A 151 -0.67 -46.22 -24.54
CA MET A 151 -1.33 -47.52 -24.68
C MET A 151 -2.86 -47.37 -24.75
N GLY A 152 -3.40 -46.16 -24.59
CA GLY A 152 -4.82 -45.83 -24.58
C GLY A 152 -5.49 -46.11 -23.23
N GLU A 153 -6.82 -45.96 -23.20
CA GLU A 153 -7.61 -46.28 -22.02
C GLU A 153 -7.69 -47.80 -21.78
N ARG A 154 -7.44 -48.22 -20.54
CA ARG A 154 -7.51 -49.60 -20.08
C ARG A 154 -8.45 -49.71 -18.89
N ARG A 155 -9.39 -50.64 -18.95
CA ARG A 155 -10.24 -50.99 -17.81
C ARG A 155 -9.51 -52.01 -16.94
N LEU A 156 -8.95 -51.56 -15.83
CA LEU A 156 -8.24 -52.42 -14.90
C LEU A 156 -9.25 -53.17 -14.01
N LYS A 157 -8.94 -54.42 -13.65
CA LYS A 157 -9.82 -55.27 -12.85
C LYS A 157 -10.12 -54.61 -11.49
N ASN A 158 -11.40 -54.49 -11.15
CA ASN A 158 -11.92 -53.87 -9.91
C ASN A 158 -11.62 -52.36 -9.76
N ILE A 159 -11.37 -51.65 -10.86
CA ILE A 159 -11.29 -50.18 -10.89
C ILE A 159 -12.44 -49.69 -11.78
N GLU A 160 -13.31 -48.86 -11.20
CA GLU A 160 -14.60 -48.48 -11.81
C GLU A 160 -14.43 -47.66 -13.10
N ARG A 161 -13.42 -46.78 -13.13
CA ARG A 161 -13.13 -45.88 -14.26
C ARG A 161 -11.96 -46.41 -15.11
N PRO A 162 -12.04 -46.32 -16.45
CA PRO A 162 -10.88 -46.59 -17.31
C PRO A 162 -9.71 -45.67 -16.95
N ILE A 163 -8.50 -46.23 -16.89
CA ILE A 163 -7.27 -45.46 -16.68
C ILE A 163 -6.52 -45.44 -18.00
N ARG A 164 -6.12 -44.26 -18.48
CA ARG A 164 -5.22 -44.15 -19.63
C ARG A 164 -3.80 -44.49 -19.20
N VAL A 165 -3.17 -45.39 -19.94
CA VAL A 165 -1.88 -46.01 -19.58
C VAL A 165 -0.84 -45.65 -20.62
N TYR A 166 0.39 -45.40 -20.19
CA TYR A 166 1.54 -45.17 -21.04
C TYR A 166 2.63 -46.20 -20.76
N SER A 167 3.25 -46.75 -21.79
CA SER A 167 4.49 -47.51 -21.66
C SER A 167 5.70 -46.59 -21.83
N ILE A 168 6.80 -46.89 -21.12
CA ILE A 168 8.04 -46.12 -21.25
C ILE A 168 9.02 -46.89 -22.14
N SER A 169 9.51 -46.23 -23.19
CA SER A 169 10.65 -46.69 -23.99
C SER A 169 11.96 -46.14 -23.44
N LEU A 170 12.95 -47.03 -23.29
CA LEU A 170 14.23 -46.76 -22.63
C LEU A 170 15.38 -46.52 -23.61
N ASP A 171 15.11 -46.58 -24.92
CA ASP A 171 16.12 -46.36 -25.96
C ASP A 171 16.27 -44.85 -26.21
N THR A 172 17.48 -44.34 -26.02
CA THR A 172 17.85 -42.95 -26.30
C THR A 172 17.83 -42.74 -27.83
N PRO A 173 17.33 -41.61 -28.36
CA PRO A 173 17.45 -41.32 -29.78
C PRO A 173 18.92 -41.03 -30.11
N SER A 174 19.57 -41.90 -30.90
CA SER A 174 20.90 -41.62 -31.45
C SER A 174 20.79 -40.65 -32.65
N PRO A 175 21.66 -39.63 -32.76
CA PRO A 175 21.72 -38.76 -33.92
C PRO A 175 22.50 -39.42 -35.07
N ALA A 176 22.02 -39.18 -36.29
CA ALA A 176 22.54 -39.58 -37.61
C ALA A 176 22.16 -40.98 -38.14
N GLU A 177 21.21 -41.00 -39.08
CA GLU A 177 21.41 -41.41 -40.48
C GLU A 177 20.10 -41.19 -41.26
N THR A 178 19.93 -39.98 -41.78
CA THR A 178 18.95 -39.71 -42.84
C THR A 178 19.72 -39.44 -44.11
N ASP A 179 19.89 -40.49 -44.92
CA ASP A 179 20.08 -40.33 -46.36
C ASP A 179 18.75 -40.65 -47.04
N GLY A 180 18.20 -39.66 -47.74
CA GLY A 180 17.33 -39.89 -48.89
C GLY A 180 15.84 -40.21 -48.67
N ALA A 181 15.08 -39.33 -48.01
CA ALA A 181 13.68 -39.09 -48.39
C ALA A 181 13.23 -37.70 -47.92
N ALA A 182 12.88 -36.85 -48.88
CA ALA A 182 12.56 -35.44 -48.67
C ALA A 182 11.33 -35.21 -47.75
N SER A 183 11.46 -34.18 -46.89
CA SER A 183 10.38 -33.31 -46.34
C SER A 183 9.27 -34.02 -45.54
N ALA A 184 9.23 -33.92 -44.21
CA ALA A 184 8.92 -32.67 -43.53
C ALA A 184 9.64 -32.53 -42.16
N LYS A 185 10.16 -31.33 -41.88
CA LYS A 185 10.71 -30.93 -40.57
C LYS A 185 9.63 -31.06 -39.47
N PRO A 186 10.00 -31.32 -38.20
CA PRO A 186 9.14 -30.90 -37.09
C PRO A 186 8.98 -29.38 -37.22
N GLU A 187 7.75 -28.86 -37.28
CA GLU A 187 7.51 -27.42 -37.40
C GLU A 187 8.14 -26.70 -36.18
N GLU A 188 9.27 -26.03 -36.41
CA GLU A 188 9.81 -25.02 -35.49
C GLU A 188 8.77 -23.90 -35.39
N LYS A 189 8.09 -23.83 -34.23
CA LYS A 189 7.12 -22.77 -33.95
C LYS A 189 7.82 -21.41 -34.02
N PRO A 190 7.30 -20.43 -34.77
CA PRO A 190 7.86 -19.08 -34.76
C PRO A 190 7.95 -18.53 -33.34
N SER A 191 9.14 -18.06 -32.97
CA SER A 191 9.40 -17.45 -31.66
C SER A 191 9.36 -15.93 -31.74
N ILE A 192 8.66 -15.28 -30.80
CA ILE A 192 8.32 -13.85 -30.86
C ILE A 192 8.45 -13.16 -29.50
N ALA A 193 8.99 -11.94 -29.49
CA ALA A 193 8.95 -11.04 -28.34
C ALA A 193 8.19 -9.75 -28.69
N VAL A 194 7.35 -9.25 -27.80
CA VAL A 194 6.67 -7.95 -27.98
C VAL A 194 7.27 -6.96 -27.00
N LEU A 195 8.04 -5.99 -27.51
CA LEU A 195 8.66 -4.97 -26.67
C LEU A 195 7.61 -3.95 -26.21
N PRO A 196 7.83 -3.28 -25.06
CA PRO A 196 6.97 -2.20 -24.57
C PRO A 196 6.71 -1.17 -25.64
N PHE A 197 5.43 -0.96 -25.98
CA PHE A 197 5.06 0.06 -26.95
C PHE A 197 5.43 1.42 -26.39
N ILE A 198 6.11 2.22 -27.19
CA ILE A 198 6.57 3.55 -26.80
C ILE A 198 5.35 4.46 -26.60
N ASN A 199 5.25 5.06 -25.43
CA ASN A 199 4.26 6.10 -25.19
C ASN A 199 4.63 7.37 -26.00
N MET A 200 3.96 7.59 -27.11
CA MET A 200 4.08 8.78 -27.96
C MET A 200 3.00 9.83 -27.68
N SER A 201 2.28 9.69 -26.56
CA SER A 201 1.29 10.66 -26.07
C SER A 201 1.94 11.90 -25.46
N GLY A 202 3.25 11.83 -25.15
CA GLY A 202 4.01 12.91 -24.52
C GLY A 202 3.75 13.08 -23.02
N ASP A 203 2.95 12.18 -22.43
CA ASP A 203 2.49 12.23 -21.06
C ASP A 203 2.90 10.93 -20.34
N PRO A 204 3.91 10.94 -19.46
CA PRO A 204 4.35 9.76 -18.71
C PRO A 204 3.23 9.13 -17.86
N GLU A 205 2.19 9.88 -17.48
CA GLU A 205 1.05 9.30 -16.77
C GLU A 205 0.22 8.37 -17.65
N GLN A 206 0.34 8.42 -18.97
CA GLN A 206 -0.36 7.51 -19.90
C GLN A 206 0.45 6.26 -20.22
N GLU A 207 1.59 6.08 -19.56
CA GLU A 207 2.47 4.94 -19.76
C GLU A 207 1.81 3.62 -19.33
N TYR A 208 0.95 3.64 -18.30
CA TYR A 208 0.13 2.47 -17.94
C TYR A 208 -0.74 1.99 -19.12
N PHE A 209 -1.13 2.90 -20.01
CA PHE A 209 -2.02 2.61 -21.12
C PHE A 209 -1.26 1.96 -22.29
N SER A 210 -0.06 2.45 -22.62
CA SER A 210 0.82 1.78 -23.60
C SER A 210 1.31 0.41 -23.08
N ASP A 211 1.60 0.33 -21.79
CA ASP A 211 1.97 -0.92 -21.14
C ASP A 211 0.81 -1.93 -21.18
N GLY A 212 -0.41 -1.50 -20.83
CA GLY A 212 -1.61 -2.33 -20.88
C GLY A 212 -1.87 -2.91 -22.27
N ILE A 213 -1.72 -2.11 -23.33
CA ILE A 213 -1.85 -2.60 -24.72
C ILE A 213 -0.77 -3.62 -25.06
N THR A 214 0.49 -3.35 -24.68
CA THR A 214 1.59 -4.31 -24.90
C THR A 214 1.30 -5.64 -24.20
N GLU A 215 0.84 -5.58 -22.95
CA GLU A 215 0.50 -6.76 -22.15
C GLU A 215 -0.62 -7.59 -22.75
N ASP A 216 -1.69 -6.94 -23.20
CA ASP A 216 -2.83 -7.65 -23.81
C ASP A 216 -2.40 -8.32 -25.12
N ILE A 217 -1.56 -7.68 -25.95
CA ILE A 217 -1.01 -8.31 -27.17
C ILE A 217 -0.14 -9.53 -26.82
N ILE A 218 0.73 -9.44 -25.81
CA ILE A 218 1.53 -10.59 -25.33
C ILE A 218 0.61 -11.72 -24.87
N THR A 219 -0.43 -11.36 -24.11
CA THR A 219 -1.43 -12.30 -23.59
C THR A 219 -2.16 -13.00 -24.72
N ASP A 220 -2.62 -12.28 -25.73
CA ASP A 220 -3.37 -12.85 -26.85
C ASP A 220 -2.49 -13.72 -27.75
N LEU A 221 -1.25 -13.30 -28.03
CA LEU A 221 -0.29 -14.14 -28.76
C LEU A 221 0.07 -15.40 -27.98
N SER A 222 0.16 -15.35 -26.64
CA SER A 222 0.49 -16.52 -25.81
C SER A 222 -0.56 -17.62 -25.86
N LYS A 223 -1.82 -17.26 -26.19
CA LYS A 223 -2.92 -18.22 -26.37
C LYS A 223 -2.79 -19.02 -27.68
N VAL A 224 -1.92 -18.60 -28.61
CA VAL A 224 -1.71 -19.28 -29.89
C VAL A 224 -0.70 -20.41 -29.71
N SER A 225 -1.19 -21.65 -29.72
CA SER A 225 -0.35 -22.83 -29.49
C SER A 225 0.74 -23.02 -30.55
N GLY A 226 0.60 -22.41 -31.73
CA GLY A 226 1.58 -22.39 -32.81
C GLY A 226 2.71 -21.36 -32.65
N LEU A 227 2.69 -20.52 -31.60
CA LEU A 227 3.73 -19.52 -31.32
C LEU A 227 4.52 -19.88 -30.06
N SER A 228 5.77 -19.42 -30.00
CA SER A 228 6.56 -19.36 -28.78
C SER A 228 6.76 -17.89 -28.39
N VAL A 229 6.01 -17.41 -27.40
CA VAL A 229 5.98 -15.99 -27.02
C VAL A 229 6.86 -15.74 -25.80
N VAL A 230 7.72 -14.73 -25.86
CA VAL A 230 8.49 -14.26 -24.70
C VAL A 230 7.53 -13.59 -23.71
N GLY A 231 7.63 -13.99 -22.45
CA GLY A 231 6.81 -13.45 -21.38
C GLY A 231 6.98 -11.94 -21.21
N ARG A 232 5.90 -11.28 -20.81
CA ARG A 232 5.82 -9.83 -20.60
C ARG A 232 7.04 -9.25 -19.91
N ASN A 233 7.36 -9.73 -18.71
CA ASN A 233 8.35 -9.04 -17.88
C ASN A 233 9.77 -9.15 -18.47
N THR A 234 10.08 -10.23 -19.20
CA THR A 234 11.35 -10.36 -19.94
C THR A 234 11.43 -9.33 -21.06
N ALA A 235 10.36 -9.13 -21.82
CA ALA A 235 10.33 -8.12 -22.88
C ALA A 235 10.37 -6.69 -22.31
N PHE A 236 9.73 -6.46 -21.15
CA PHE A 236 9.71 -5.17 -20.48
C PHE A 236 11.07 -4.73 -19.90
N THR A 237 12.06 -5.63 -19.80
CA THR A 237 13.45 -5.24 -19.44
C THR A 237 14.11 -4.29 -20.44
N TYR A 238 13.58 -4.19 -21.67
CA TYR A 238 14.04 -3.27 -22.71
C TYR A 238 13.30 -1.94 -22.72
N LYS A 239 12.35 -1.72 -21.79
CA LYS A 239 11.62 -0.46 -21.69
C LYS A 239 12.57 0.72 -21.51
N GLY A 240 12.37 1.77 -22.31
CA GLY A 240 13.18 3.00 -22.26
C GLY A 240 14.62 2.85 -22.74
N LYS A 241 15.05 1.67 -23.23
CA LYS A 241 16.39 1.44 -23.74
C LYS A 241 16.42 1.58 -25.27
N PRO A 242 17.39 2.32 -25.84
CA PRO A 242 17.64 2.27 -27.27
C PRO A 242 18.28 0.91 -27.60
N VAL A 243 17.57 0.08 -28.35
CA VAL A 243 17.99 -1.29 -28.67
C VAL A 243 17.94 -1.54 -30.17
N LYS A 244 18.81 -2.43 -30.67
CA LYS A 244 18.74 -2.93 -32.04
C LYS A 244 18.05 -4.29 -32.03
N VAL A 245 17.04 -4.47 -32.88
CA VAL A 245 16.24 -5.71 -32.93
C VAL A 245 17.09 -6.98 -33.06
N PRO A 246 18.17 -7.05 -33.87
CA PRO A 246 18.98 -8.25 -33.94
C PRO A 246 19.71 -8.62 -32.64
N GLU A 247 20.05 -7.63 -31.82
CA GLU A 247 20.70 -7.85 -30.52
C GLU A 247 19.68 -8.39 -29.52
N VAL A 248 18.49 -7.78 -29.46
CA VAL A 248 17.37 -8.22 -28.62
C VAL A 248 16.91 -9.64 -29.00
N ALA A 249 16.74 -9.90 -30.29
CA ALA A 249 16.32 -11.20 -30.78
C ALA A 249 17.33 -12.31 -30.42
N LYS A 250 18.62 -12.00 -30.50
CA LYS A 250 19.69 -12.92 -30.10
C LYS A 250 19.72 -13.15 -28.59
N GLU A 251 19.55 -12.10 -27.79
CA GLU A 251 19.56 -12.18 -26.32
C GLU A 251 18.34 -12.94 -25.78
N LEU A 252 17.16 -12.70 -26.35
CA LEU A 252 15.92 -13.38 -26.00
C LEU A 252 15.72 -14.74 -26.68
N GLY A 253 16.57 -15.07 -27.66
CA GLY A 253 16.47 -16.31 -28.42
C GLY A 253 15.20 -16.41 -29.28
N VAL A 254 14.76 -15.29 -29.87
CA VAL A 254 13.54 -15.22 -30.70
C VAL A 254 13.83 -14.97 -32.18
N ASP A 255 12.96 -15.45 -33.05
CA ASP A 255 13.03 -15.22 -34.50
C ASP A 255 12.45 -13.86 -34.90
N PHE A 256 11.48 -13.35 -34.14
CA PHE A 256 10.78 -12.10 -34.44
C PHE A 256 10.62 -11.20 -33.22
N VAL A 257 10.62 -9.88 -33.46
CA VAL A 257 10.37 -8.87 -32.43
C VAL A 257 9.26 -7.95 -32.91
N VAL A 258 8.31 -7.64 -32.03
CA VAL A 258 7.26 -6.65 -32.25
C VAL A 258 7.61 -5.39 -31.49
N GLU A 259 7.62 -4.27 -32.20
CA GLU A 259 7.79 -2.94 -31.63
C GLU A 259 6.59 -2.07 -32.02
N GLY A 260 6.31 -1.08 -31.19
CA GLY A 260 5.17 -0.23 -31.44
C GLY A 260 5.19 1.06 -30.67
N SER A 261 4.17 1.87 -30.94
CA SER A 261 3.93 3.11 -30.21
C SER A 261 2.45 3.34 -30.02
N VAL A 262 2.10 3.92 -28.88
CA VAL A 262 0.73 4.32 -28.56
C VAL A 262 0.71 5.83 -28.33
N ARG A 263 -0.20 6.52 -29.01
CA ARG A 263 -0.51 7.92 -28.77
C ARG A 263 -2.00 8.04 -28.48
N LYS A 264 -2.33 8.33 -27.22
CA LYS A 264 -3.70 8.61 -26.78
C LYS A 264 -3.89 10.12 -26.65
N ALA A 265 -4.98 10.65 -27.22
CA ALA A 265 -5.32 12.06 -27.20
C ALA A 265 -6.83 12.25 -27.07
N GLY A 266 -7.30 12.46 -25.84
CA GLY A 266 -8.74 12.52 -25.56
C GLY A 266 -9.42 11.18 -25.81
N SER A 267 -10.46 11.17 -26.66
CA SER A 267 -11.15 9.94 -27.08
C SER A 267 -10.49 9.25 -28.28
N ARG A 268 -9.36 9.74 -28.81
CA ARG A 268 -8.72 9.12 -29.98
C ARG A 268 -7.46 8.40 -29.57
N VAL A 269 -7.26 7.21 -30.11
CA VAL A 269 -6.04 6.42 -29.91
C VAL A 269 -5.40 6.11 -31.27
N ARG A 270 -4.09 6.32 -31.32
CA ARG A 270 -3.26 5.89 -32.44
C ARG A 270 -2.28 4.84 -31.95
N VAL A 271 -2.37 3.64 -32.52
CA VAL A 271 -1.45 2.54 -32.23
C VAL A 271 -0.68 2.24 -33.51
N THR A 272 0.64 2.19 -33.42
CA THR A 272 1.50 1.72 -34.51
C THR A 272 2.15 0.43 -34.03
N GLY A 273 2.08 -0.63 -34.83
CA GLY A 273 2.70 -1.91 -34.53
C GLY A 273 3.53 -2.37 -35.72
N GLN A 274 4.68 -2.99 -35.45
CA GLN A 274 5.60 -3.49 -36.47
C GLN A 274 6.16 -4.83 -36.02
N LEU A 275 6.22 -5.79 -36.94
CA LEU A 275 6.83 -7.11 -36.77
C LEU A 275 8.14 -7.13 -37.56
N ILE A 276 9.25 -7.40 -36.88
CA ILE A 276 10.60 -7.30 -37.43
C ILE A 276 11.29 -8.67 -37.30
N ASN A 277 12.04 -9.07 -38.32
CA ASN A 277 12.84 -10.29 -38.31
C ASN A 277 14.12 -10.09 -37.48
N GLY A 278 14.29 -10.88 -36.43
CA GLY A 278 15.40 -10.81 -35.49
C GLY A 278 16.78 -11.17 -36.08
N LYS A 279 16.86 -11.74 -37.28
CA LYS A 279 18.15 -12.14 -37.90
C LYS A 279 18.76 -11.04 -38.74
N ASP A 280 17.94 -10.23 -39.41
CA ASP A 280 18.40 -9.31 -40.44
C ASP A 280 17.73 -7.92 -40.38
N ASP A 281 16.99 -7.63 -39.31
CA ASP A 281 16.35 -6.34 -39.05
C ASP A 281 15.32 -5.92 -40.13
N ARG A 282 14.85 -6.87 -40.94
CA ARG A 282 13.83 -6.59 -41.96
C ARG A 282 12.43 -6.54 -41.36
N HIS A 283 11.69 -5.48 -41.66
CA HIS A 283 10.27 -5.38 -41.35
C HIS A 283 9.49 -6.43 -42.15
N VAL A 284 8.80 -7.31 -41.44
CA VAL A 284 7.89 -8.32 -41.98
C VAL A 284 6.51 -7.70 -42.17
N TRP A 285 6.09 -6.86 -41.23
CA TRP A 285 4.83 -6.14 -41.25
C TRP A 285 4.93 -4.84 -40.44
N ALA A 286 4.17 -3.84 -40.84
CA ALA A 286 4.01 -2.60 -40.11
C ALA A 286 2.66 -1.99 -40.47
N ASP A 287 1.89 -1.56 -39.47
CA ASP A 287 0.63 -0.87 -39.70
C ASP A 287 0.35 0.20 -38.64
N ARG A 288 -0.62 1.07 -38.94
CA ARG A 288 -1.05 2.16 -38.08
C ARG A 288 -2.56 2.21 -38.00
N TYR A 289 -3.05 2.12 -36.78
CA TYR A 289 -4.46 2.21 -36.41
C TYR A 289 -4.73 3.59 -35.83
N ASP A 290 -5.74 4.28 -36.34
CA ASP A 290 -6.13 5.63 -35.89
C ASP A 290 -7.66 5.64 -35.74
N ARG A 291 -8.12 5.49 -34.50
CA ARG A 291 -9.52 5.17 -34.14
C ARG A 291 -9.97 5.91 -32.89
N ASP A 292 -11.25 5.77 -32.55
CA ASP A 292 -11.73 6.18 -31.23
C ASP A 292 -11.25 5.16 -30.17
N LEU A 293 -11.12 5.61 -28.94
CA LEU A 293 -10.66 4.84 -27.79
C LEU A 293 -11.64 3.70 -27.48
N THR A 294 -12.93 3.87 -27.83
CA THR A 294 -13.93 2.79 -27.76
C THR A 294 -13.55 1.56 -28.60
N ASP A 295 -12.74 1.75 -29.65
CA ASP A 295 -12.30 0.68 -30.54
C ASP A 295 -11.01 0.00 -30.07
N ILE A 296 -10.53 0.28 -28.86
CA ILE A 296 -9.19 -0.16 -28.41
C ILE A 296 -9.02 -1.68 -28.46
N PHE A 297 -10.04 -2.45 -28.07
CA PHE A 297 -9.98 -3.90 -28.10
C PHE A 297 -9.97 -4.44 -29.53
N ALA A 298 -10.72 -3.81 -30.44
CA ALA A 298 -10.67 -4.17 -31.85
C ALA A 298 -9.27 -3.92 -32.45
N ILE A 299 -8.59 -2.84 -32.04
CA ILE A 299 -7.21 -2.59 -32.45
C ILE A 299 -6.26 -3.68 -31.94
N GLN A 300 -6.39 -4.10 -30.68
CA GLN A 300 -5.58 -5.18 -30.10
C GLN A 300 -5.78 -6.50 -30.85
N ASP A 301 -7.03 -6.86 -31.12
CA ASP A 301 -7.40 -8.06 -31.89
C ASP A 301 -6.84 -8.02 -33.31
N GLU A 302 -6.97 -6.88 -33.99
CA GLU A 302 -6.46 -6.67 -35.36
C GLU A 302 -4.93 -6.80 -35.41
N ILE A 303 -4.21 -6.23 -34.44
CA ILE A 303 -2.75 -6.36 -34.35
C ILE A 303 -2.35 -7.82 -34.14
N THR A 304 -2.98 -8.52 -33.20
CA THR A 304 -2.70 -9.93 -32.92
C THR A 304 -2.98 -10.80 -34.15
N HIS A 305 -4.12 -10.60 -34.81
CA HIS A 305 -4.47 -11.33 -36.02
C HIS A 305 -3.50 -11.05 -37.17
N ALA A 306 -3.10 -9.80 -37.37
CA ALA A 306 -2.12 -9.42 -38.38
C ALA A 306 -0.78 -10.12 -38.13
N ILE A 307 -0.27 -10.11 -36.90
CA ILE A 307 0.97 -10.80 -36.54
C ILE A 307 0.88 -12.29 -36.86
N VAL A 308 -0.20 -12.96 -36.43
CA VAL A 308 -0.38 -14.40 -36.64
C VAL A 308 -0.48 -14.76 -38.13
N GLU A 309 -1.18 -13.94 -38.92
CA GLU A 309 -1.29 -14.12 -40.37
C GLU A 309 0.07 -13.97 -41.07
N GLN A 310 0.86 -12.97 -40.69
CA GLN A 310 2.18 -12.72 -41.26
C GLN A 310 3.20 -13.81 -40.93
N LEU A 311 3.11 -14.37 -39.72
CA LEU A 311 3.89 -15.54 -39.30
C LEU A 311 3.38 -16.85 -39.91
N LYS A 312 2.28 -16.81 -40.68
CA LYS A 312 1.63 -17.96 -41.33
C LYS A 312 1.23 -19.05 -40.34
N VAL A 313 0.94 -18.67 -39.10
CA VAL A 313 0.48 -19.61 -38.07
C VAL A 313 -1.04 -19.78 -38.17
N LYS A 314 -1.49 -21.03 -38.25
CA LYS A 314 -2.93 -21.34 -38.35
C LYS A 314 -3.58 -21.27 -36.97
N LEU A 315 -4.47 -20.30 -36.77
CA LEU A 315 -5.30 -20.24 -35.57
C LEU A 315 -6.36 -21.33 -35.57
N LEU A 316 -6.40 -22.12 -34.49
CA LEU A 316 -7.49 -23.04 -34.20
C LEU A 316 -8.78 -22.26 -33.90
N PRO A 317 -9.97 -22.83 -34.14
CA PRO A 317 -11.24 -22.16 -33.85
C PRO A 317 -11.38 -21.71 -32.39
N GLN A 318 -10.81 -22.46 -31.45
CA GLN A 318 -10.80 -22.10 -30.02
C GLN A 318 -9.85 -20.92 -29.73
N GLU A 319 -8.68 -20.87 -30.37
CA GLU A 319 -7.73 -19.77 -30.23
C GLU A 319 -8.30 -18.47 -30.80
N LYS A 320 -8.97 -18.52 -31.96
CA LYS A 320 -9.70 -17.36 -32.52
C LYS A 320 -10.74 -16.82 -31.55
N LYS A 321 -11.49 -17.71 -30.91
CA LYS A 321 -12.53 -17.33 -29.95
C LYS A 321 -11.92 -16.72 -28.67
N HIS A 322 -10.76 -17.20 -28.24
CA HIS A 322 -10.09 -16.73 -27.03
C HIS A 322 -9.30 -15.42 -27.22
N ILE A 323 -8.82 -15.15 -28.43
CA ILE A 323 -8.24 -13.84 -28.79
C ILE A 323 -9.36 -12.80 -28.84
N ALA A 324 -10.46 -13.09 -29.55
CA ALA A 324 -11.60 -12.17 -29.67
C ALA A 324 -12.44 -11.98 -28.39
N GLN A 325 -11.99 -12.51 -27.24
CA GLN A 325 -12.66 -12.31 -25.95
C GLN A 325 -12.04 -11.10 -25.25
N THR A 326 -12.78 -10.00 -25.25
CA THR A 326 -12.38 -8.76 -24.58
C THR A 326 -12.52 -8.90 -23.05
N PRO A 327 -11.61 -8.32 -22.25
CA PRO A 327 -11.71 -8.37 -20.79
C PRO A 327 -12.93 -7.61 -20.23
N THR A 328 -13.41 -6.61 -20.97
CA THR A 328 -14.58 -5.77 -20.67
C THR A 328 -15.02 -5.08 -21.97
N ASP A 329 -16.31 -4.75 -22.09
CA ASP A 329 -16.81 -3.88 -23.16
C ASP A 329 -16.79 -2.38 -22.77
N ASN A 330 -16.41 -2.08 -21.52
CA ASN A 330 -16.36 -0.72 -20.99
C ASN A 330 -14.92 -0.21 -20.90
N VAL A 331 -14.56 0.65 -21.83
CA VAL A 331 -13.22 1.26 -21.92
C VAL A 331 -12.85 2.13 -20.71
N GLU A 332 -13.85 2.74 -20.06
CA GLU A 332 -13.62 3.50 -18.84
C GLU A 332 -13.28 2.55 -17.68
N ALA A 333 -14.00 1.42 -17.56
CA ALA A 333 -13.69 0.38 -16.59
C ALA A 333 -12.27 -0.19 -16.79
N TYR A 334 -11.89 -0.45 -18.04
CA TYR A 334 -10.53 -0.87 -18.42
C TYR A 334 -9.46 0.16 -17.99
N THR A 335 -9.72 1.45 -18.21
CA THR A 335 -8.79 2.52 -17.81
C THR A 335 -8.59 2.56 -16.29
N TYR A 336 -9.66 2.43 -15.51
CA TYR A 336 -9.57 2.37 -14.06
C TYR A 336 -8.87 1.10 -13.57
N TYR A 337 -9.10 -0.05 -14.21
CA TYR A 337 -8.38 -1.29 -13.89
C TYR A 337 -6.86 -1.13 -14.08
N LEU A 338 -6.41 -0.57 -15.20
CA LEU A 338 -4.98 -0.36 -15.44
C LEU A 338 -4.35 0.60 -14.42
N ARG A 339 -5.05 1.69 -14.05
CA ARG A 339 -4.62 2.58 -12.96
C ARG A 339 -4.53 1.85 -11.62
N GLY A 340 -5.49 0.97 -11.33
CA GLY A 340 -5.46 0.14 -10.13
C GLY A 340 -4.20 -0.71 -10.05
N ARG A 341 -3.81 -1.36 -11.15
CA ARG A 341 -2.58 -2.15 -11.23
C ARG A 341 -1.34 -1.30 -11.01
N GLN A 342 -1.28 -0.11 -11.62
CA GLN A 342 -0.14 0.81 -11.45
C GLN A 342 0.08 1.16 -9.97
N PHE A 343 -0.96 1.53 -9.24
CA PHE A 343 -0.84 1.83 -7.81
C PHE A 343 -0.48 0.59 -6.99
N MET A 344 -1.05 -0.57 -7.31
CA MET A 344 -0.76 -1.81 -6.59
C MET A 344 0.73 -2.20 -6.62
N GLN A 345 1.46 -1.86 -7.70
CA GLN A 345 2.90 -2.11 -7.84
C GLN A 345 3.79 -1.25 -6.90
N ARG A 346 3.24 -0.20 -6.26
CA ARG A 346 4.01 0.69 -5.36
C ARG A 346 3.96 0.29 -3.88
N HIS A 347 3.26 -0.80 -3.54
CA HIS A 347 3.34 -1.55 -2.28
C HIS A 347 3.35 -0.76 -0.95
N SER A 348 2.55 0.31 -0.82
CA SER A 348 2.31 1.02 0.45
C SER A 348 0.83 0.98 0.85
N LYS A 349 0.52 1.28 2.11
CA LYS A 349 -0.87 1.35 2.59
C LYS A 349 -1.73 2.28 1.73
N SER A 350 -1.25 3.49 1.47
CA SER A 350 -1.95 4.50 0.66
C SER A 350 -2.15 4.04 -0.79
N ASN A 351 -1.14 3.40 -1.36
CA ASN A 351 -1.19 2.87 -2.72
C ASN A 351 -2.16 1.68 -2.86
N TYR A 352 -2.21 0.75 -1.90
CA TYR A 352 -3.23 -0.30 -1.90
C TYR A 352 -4.64 0.26 -1.76
N GLN A 353 -4.85 1.28 -0.92
CA GLN A 353 -6.15 1.95 -0.79
C GLN A 353 -6.56 2.68 -2.08
N LEU A 354 -5.60 3.30 -2.77
CA LEU A 354 -5.85 3.96 -4.04
C LEU A 354 -6.12 2.95 -5.16
N ALA A 355 -5.32 1.89 -5.27
CA ALA A 355 -5.51 0.77 -6.19
C ALA A 355 -6.91 0.14 -6.01
N ARG A 356 -7.29 -0.14 -4.77
CA ARG A 356 -8.61 -0.66 -4.42
C ARG A 356 -9.74 0.25 -4.89
N ARG A 357 -9.61 1.58 -4.72
CA ARG A 357 -10.61 2.55 -5.21
C ARG A 357 -10.72 2.53 -6.73
N MET A 358 -9.60 2.42 -7.44
CA MET A 358 -9.59 2.31 -8.90
C MET A 358 -10.27 1.01 -9.36
N PHE A 359 -9.94 -0.15 -8.77
CA PHE A 359 -10.60 -1.41 -9.11
C PHE A 359 -12.09 -1.41 -8.74
N ALA A 360 -12.47 -0.82 -7.62
CA ALA A 360 -13.88 -0.66 -7.24
C ALA A 360 -14.65 0.18 -8.26
N LYS A 361 -14.04 1.25 -8.79
CA LYS A 361 -14.66 2.04 -9.86
C LYS A 361 -14.79 1.25 -11.16
N ALA A 362 -13.80 0.43 -11.50
CA ALA A 362 -13.89 -0.46 -12.66
C ALA A 362 -15.05 -1.46 -12.53
N VAL A 363 -15.26 -2.04 -11.34
CA VAL A 363 -16.40 -2.93 -11.06
C VAL A 363 -17.75 -2.19 -11.06
N GLU A 364 -17.80 -0.95 -10.60
CA GLU A 364 -19.02 -0.11 -10.67
C GLU A 364 -19.44 0.13 -12.12
N LEU A 365 -18.46 0.37 -13.00
CA LEU A 365 -18.67 0.65 -14.42
C LEU A 365 -18.92 -0.63 -15.24
N ASP A 366 -18.33 -1.75 -14.85
CA ASP A 366 -18.59 -3.07 -15.40
C ASP A 366 -18.62 -4.16 -14.30
N PRO A 367 -19.82 -4.54 -13.82
CA PRO A 367 -19.99 -5.58 -12.82
C PRO A 367 -19.60 -6.99 -13.26
N LEU A 368 -19.27 -7.22 -14.54
CA LEU A 368 -18.79 -8.49 -15.06
C LEU A 368 -17.27 -8.54 -15.19
N TYR A 369 -16.55 -7.49 -14.78
CA TYR A 369 -15.11 -7.40 -14.99
C TYR A 369 -14.29 -8.21 -13.96
N ALA A 370 -14.08 -9.50 -14.26
CA ALA A 370 -13.42 -10.46 -13.37
C ALA A 370 -12.05 -9.99 -12.81
N ARG A 371 -11.19 -9.41 -13.66
CA ARG A 371 -9.85 -8.95 -13.27
C ARG A 371 -9.90 -7.84 -12.21
N ALA A 372 -10.90 -6.96 -12.25
CA ALA A 372 -11.06 -5.90 -11.26
C ALA A 372 -11.44 -6.46 -9.89
N TYR A 373 -12.29 -7.50 -9.84
CA TYR A 373 -12.59 -8.21 -8.59
C TYR A 373 -11.35 -8.90 -7.99
N ALA A 374 -10.51 -9.52 -8.82
CA ALA A 374 -9.24 -10.11 -8.37
C ALA A 374 -8.32 -9.03 -7.76
N GLY A 375 -8.18 -7.88 -8.42
CA GLY A 375 -7.41 -6.73 -7.91
C GLY A 375 -7.94 -6.16 -6.57
N ILE A 376 -9.26 -6.10 -6.37
CA ILE A 376 -9.85 -5.73 -5.07
C ILE A 376 -9.47 -6.76 -4.00
N ALA A 377 -9.62 -8.06 -4.30
CA ALA A 377 -9.30 -9.13 -3.37
C ALA A 377 -7.82 -9.12 -2.97
N ASP A 378 -6.91 -8.83 -3.90
CA ASP A 378 -5.48 -8.71 -3.60
C ASP A 378 -5.20 -7.49 -2.71
N CYS A 379 -5.73 -6.32 -3.07
CA CYS A 379 -5.56 -5.10 -2.24
C CYS A 379 -6.07 -5.32 -0.82
N ASP A 380 -7.27 -5.91 -0.67
CA ASP A 380 -7.84 -6.21 0.64
C ASP A 380 -7.04 -7.28 1.38
N SER A 381 -6.46 -8.25 0.68
CA SER A 381 -5.56 -9.26 1.27
C SER A 381 -4.27 -8.65 1.81
N PHE A 382 -3.61 -7.78 1.04
CA PHE A 382 -2.38 -7.11 1.46
C PHE A 382 -2.64 -6.11 2.59
N LEU A 383 -3.74 -5.36 2.48
CA LEU A 383 -4.19 -4.50 3.56
C LEU A 383 -4.44 -5.35 4.80
N PHE A 384 -5.23 -6.42 4.75
CA PHE A 384 -5.49 -7.29 5.91
C PHE A 384 -4.20 -7.86 6.55
N LEU A 385 -3.25 -8.32 5.72
CA LEU A 385 -1.98 -8.87 6.20
C LEU A 385 -1.10 -7.84 6.90
N HIS A 386 -1.01 -6.62 6.36
CA HIS A 386 0.00 -5.64 6.73
C HIS A 386 -0.53 -4.49 7.59
N TYR A 387 -1.83 -4.17 7.47
CA TYR A 387 -2.47 -2.98 8.01
C TYR A 387 -3.87 -3.30 8.54
N HIS A 388 -4.15 -3.12 9.84
CA HIS A 388 -5.48 -3.44 10.41
C HIS A 388 -6.64 -2.79 9.63
N LEU A 389 -7.32 -3.58 8.77
CA LEU A 389 -8.37 -3.09 7.89
C LEU A 389 -9.74 -3.70 8.22
N GLU A 390 -10.79 -2.97 7.81
CA GLU A 390 -12.22 -3.25 8.05
C GLU A 390 -12.78 -4.48 7.32
N ALA A 391 -12.15 -4.95 6.23
CA ALA A 391 -12.64 -6.07 5.44
C ALA A 391 -12.37 -7.41 6.14
N SER A 392 -13.42 -8.20 6.39
CA SER A 392 -13.25 -9.55 6.91
C SER A 392 -12.64 -10.49 5.87
N VAL A 393 -11.96 -11.54 6.33
CA VAL A 393 -11.48 -12.62 5.44
C VAL A 393 -12.64 -13.20 4.62
N ASP A 394 -13.85 -13.30 5.18
CA ASP A 394 -15.06 -13.71 4.44
C ASP A 394 -15.37 -12.80 3.25
N THR A 395 -15.18 -11.49 3.39
CA THR A 395 -15.40 -10.51 2.31
C THR A 395 -14.37 -10.70 1.20
N ILE A 396 -13.11 -10.94 1.56
CA ILE A 396 -12.02 -11.21 0.61
C ILE A 396 -12.27 -12.54 -0.10
N LEU A 397 -12.71 -13.57 0.62
CA LEU A 397 -13.09 -14.86 0.07
C LEU A 397 -14.28 -14.72 -0.90
N ALA A 398 -15.30 -13.94 -0.56
CA ALA A 398 -16.45 -13.69 -1.43
C ALA A 398 -16.05 -12.91 -2.70
N THR A 399 -15.18 -11.91 -2.56
CA THR A 399 -14.69 -11.08 -3.68
C THR A 399 -13.84 -11.91 -4.65
N SER A 400 -12.91 -12.71 -4.14
CA SER A 400 -12.10 -13.63 -4.96
C SER A 400 -12.96 -14.73 -5.61
N ALA A 401 -13.96 -15.27 -4.90
CA ALA A 401 -14.91 -16.22 -5.49
C ALA A 401 -15.77 -15.59 -6.58
N LYS A 402 -16.14 -14.30 -6.44
CA LYS A 402 -16.85 -13.57 -7.48
C LYS A 402 -16.01 -13.45 -8.75
N ALA A 403 -14.71 -13.14 -8.64
CA ALA A 403 -13.80 -13.12 -9.78
C ALA A 403 -13.81 -14.48 -10.53
N LEU A 404 -13.66 -15.60 -9.81
CA LEU A 404 -13.71 -16.95 -10.40
C LEU A 404 -15.07 -17.31 -10.99
N SER A 405 -16.18 -16.83 -10.41
CA SER A 405 -17.52 -17.06 -10.98
C SER A 405 -17.75 -16.36 -12.31
N LEU A 406 -17.00 -15.27 -12.56
CA LEU A 406 -17.04 -14.51 -13.81
C LEU A 406 -16.08 -15.10 -14.85
N ASP A 407 -14.89 -15.53 -14.42
CA ASP A 407 -13.92 -16.23 -15.26
C ASP A 407 -13.10 -17.26 -14.46
N ASP A 408 -13.41 -18.55 -14.66
CA ASP A 408 -12.76 -19.69 -14.01
C ASP A 408 -11.46 -20.15 -14.71
N LYS A 409 -11.05 -19.44 -15.77
CA LYS A 409 -9.79 -19.67 -16.48
C LYS A 409 -8.78 -18.54 -16.28
N LEU A 410 -9.14 -17.53 -15.48
CA LEU A 410 -8.27 -16.41 -15.16
C LEU A 410 -7.24 -16.79 -14.09
N ALA A 411 -5.97 -16.92 -14.49
CA ALA A 411 -4.88 -17.26 -13.57
C ALA A 411 -4.76 -16.28 -12.40
N GLU A 412 -4.92 -14.98 -12.64
CA GLU A 412 -4.91 -13.93 -11.60
C GLU A 412 -5.99 -14.19 -10.54
N ALA A 413 -7.23 -14.52 -10.93
CA ALA A 413 -8.31 -14.79 -10.00
C ALA A 413 -8.05 -16.03 -9.13
N HIS A 414 -7.45 -17.08 -9.70
CA HIS A 414 -7.00 -18.24 -8.94
C HIS A 414 -5.87 -17.89 -7.95
N ALA A 415 -4.91 -17.04 -8.33
CA ALA A 415 -3.87 -16.58 -7.43
C ALA A 415 -4.44 -15.74 -6.27
N SER A 416 -5.35 -14.79 -6.56
CA SER A 416 -6.05 -14.00 -5.54
C SER A 416 -6.89 -14.88 -4.61
N ARG A 417 -7.57 -15.90 -5.15
CA ARG A 417 -8.32 -16.88 -4.36
C ARG A 417 -7.42 -17.69 -3.44
N GLY A 418 -6.27 -18.15 -3.94
CA GLY A 418 -5.27 -18.84 -3.14
C GLY A 418 -4.76 -17.98 -1.99
N LEU A 419 -4.49 -16.70 -2.24
CA LEU A 419 -4.08 -15.75 -1.21
C LEU A 419 -5.17 -15.59 -0.15
N ALA A 420 -6.42 -15.35 -0.56
CA ALA A 420 -7.56 -15.22 0.35
C ALA A 420 -7.77 -16.47 1.23
N LEU A 421 -7.69 -17.66 0.65
CA LEU A 421 -7.79 -18.94 1.36
C LEU A 421 -6.63 -19.15 2.34
N SER A 422 -5.43 -18.68 1.99
CA SER A 422 -4.29 -18.72 2.89
C SER A 422 -4.51 -17.84 4.13
N LEU A 423 -5.18 -16.69 4.00
CA LEU A 423 -5.56 -15.84 5.15
C LEU A 423 -6.54 -16.55 6.09
N ASP A 424 -7.45 -17.34 5.53
CA ASP A 424 -8.40 -18.17 6.28
C ASP A 424 -7.78 -19.47 6.84
N ARG A 425 -6.49 -19.70 6.57
CA ARG A 425 -5.75 -20.93 6.94
C ARG A 425 -6.31 -22.20 6.30
N ARG A 426 -6.99 -22.08 5.15
CA ARG A 426 -7.45 -23.19 4.31
C ARG A 426 -6.33 -23.61 3.35
N HIS A 427 -5.23 -24.10 3.92
CA HIS A 427 -3.94 -24.27 3.23
C HIS A 427 -3.99 -25.22 2.03
N ASP A 428 -4.76 -26.30 2.11
CA ASP A 428 -4.87 -27.28 1.02
C ASP A 428 -5.64 -26.71 -0.18
N GLU A 429 -6.74 -26.01 0.09
CA GLU A 429 -7.52 -25.31 -0.93
C GLU A 429 -6.72 -24.17 -1.55
N ALA A 430 -6.02 -23.38 -0.72
CA ALA A 430 -5.13 -22.32 -1.19
C ALA A 430 -4.05 -22.88 -2.15
N THR A 431 -3.44 -24.01 -1.78
CA THR A 431 -2.44 -24.70 -2.60
C THR A 431 -3.02 -25.13 -3.95
N SER A 432 -4.22 -25.72 -3.96
CA SER A 432 -4.87 -26.13 -5.21
C SER A 432 -5.17 -24.93 -6.12
N GLU A 433 -5.58 -23.80 -5.56
CA GLU A 433 -5.85 -22.57 -6.32
C GLU A 433 -4.56 -21.97 -6.90
N PHE A 434 -3.48 -21.92 -6.12
CA PHE A 434 -2.18 -21.47 -6.63
C PHE A 434 -1.63 -22.38 -7.74
N GLU A 435 -1.73 -23.70 -7.59
CA GLU A 435 -1.31 -24.65 -8.63
C GLU A 435 -2.17 -24.53 -9.89
N ARG A 436 -3.46 -24.21 -9.72
CA ARG A 436 -4.35 -23.92 -10.84
C ARG A 436 -3.95 -22.64 -11.56
N ALA A 437 -3.62 -21.57 -10.84
CA ALA A 437 -3.10 -20.33 -11.41
C ALA A 437 -1.85 -20.60 -12.26
N ILE A 438 -0.87 -21.34 -11.73
CA ILE A 438 0.39 -21.70 -12.42
C ILE A 438 0.13 -22.65 -13.62
N THR A 439 -0.91 -23.48 -13.56
CA THR A 439 -1.28 -24.35 -14.68
C THR A 439 -1.90 -23.56 -15.82
N LEU A 440 -2.72 -22.55 -15.52
CA LEU A 440 -3.36 -21.67 -16.49
C LEU A 440 -2.35 -20.71 -17.11
N ASP A 441 -1.45 -20.15 -16.30
CA ASP A 441 -0.31 -19.35 -16.75
C ASP A 441 0.97 -19.74 -15.99
N ARG A 442 1.84 -20.46 -16.69
CA ARG A 442 3.13 -20.93 -16.14
C ARG A 442 4.10 -19.80 -15.80
N ASN A 443 3.89 -18.61 -16.35
CA ASN A 443 4.74 -17.45 -16.14
C ASN A 443 4.08 -16.42 -15.21
N SER A 444 2.94 -16.75 -14.59
CA SER A 444 2.22 -15.85 -13.68
C SER A 444 3.12 -15.47 -12.49
N PHE A 445 3.44 -14.19 -12.37
CA PHE A 445 4.23 -13.68 -11.24
C PHE A 445 3.45 -13.85 -9.93
N GLU A 446 2.19 -13.41 -9.90
CA GLU A 446 1.30 -13.47 -8.74
C GLU A 446 1.10 -14.91 -8.26
N GLY A 447 0.89 -15.86 -9.18
CA GLY A 447 0.75 -17.28 -8.85
C GLY A 447 1.98 -17.85 -8.14
N HIS A 448 3.19 -17.47 -8.53
CA HIS A 448 4.43 -17.91 -7.88
C HIS A 448 4.73 -17.12 -6.60
N TYR A 449 4.61 -15.80 -6.65
CA TYR A 449 4.94 -14.90 -5.53
C TYR A 449 3.99 -15.08 -4.35
N PHE A 450 2.67 -15.10 -4.58
CA PHE A 450 1.69 -15.31 -3.50
C PHE A 450 1.81 -16.71 -2.91
N TYR A 451 2.03 -17.73 -3.74
CA TYR A 451 2.24 -19.09 -3.26
C TYR A 451 3.53 -19.20 -2.45
N GLY A 452 4.63 -18.58 -2.91
CA GLY A 452 5.89 -18.51 -2.17
C GLY A 452 5.70 -17.90 -0.78
N ARG A 453 4.98 -16.79 -0.68
CA ARG A 453 4.62 -16.16 0.61
C ARG A 453 3.80 -17.09 1.50
N ALA A 454 2.78 -17.76 0.94
CA ALA A 454 1.98 -18.73 1.68
C ALA A 454 2.79 -19.95 2.14
N CYS A 455 3.80 -20.37 1.38
CA CYS A 455 4.72 -21.43 1.80
C CYS A 455 5.61 -20.99 2.96
N VAL A 456 6.12 -19.75 2.97
CA VAL A 456 6.89 -19.20 4.10
C VAL A 456 6.07 -19.25 5.39
N THR A 457 4.81 -18.79 5.36
CA THR A 457 3.95 -18.79 6.57
C THR A 457 3.60 -20.20 7.06
N GLN A 458 3.67 -21.20 6.18
CA GLN A 458 3.50 -22.62 6.50
C GLN A 458 4.82 -23.32 6.89
N GLY A 459 5.96 -22.62 6.83
CA GLY A 459 7.28 -23.21 7.08
C GLY A 459 7.79 -24.13 5.95
N LYS A 460 7.18 -24.11 4.76
CA LYS A 460 7.59 -24.89 3.58
C LYS A 460 8.68 -24.14 2.82
N LEU A 461 9.84 -23.96 3.45
CA LEU A 461 10.87 -23.02 3.03
C LEU A 461 11.54 -23.40 1.70
N GLU A 462 11.80 -24.68 1.42
CA GLU A 462 12.38 -25.13 0.15
C GLU A 462 11.45 -24.79 -1.02
N ARG A 463 10.16 -25.07 -0.84
CA ARG A 463 9.15 -24.76 -1.86
C ARG A 463 8.99 -23.25 -2.04
N ALA A 464 9.05 -22.48 -0.95
CA ALA A 464 9.04 -21.02 -1.03
C ALA A 464 10.24 -20.50 -1.83
N ALA A 465 11.44 -21.03 -1.61
CA ALA A 465 12.63 -20.64 -2.36
C ALA A 465 12.50 -20.95 -3.86
N GLU A 466 12.03 -22.13 -4.24
CA GLU A 466 11.75 -22.48 -5.64
C GLU A 466 10.76 -21.50 -6.29
N LEU A 467 9.67 -21.18 -5.57
CA LEU A 467 8.62 -20.29 -6.05
C LEU A 467 9.10 -18.84 -6.17
N PHE A 468 9.91 -18.35 -5.23
CA PHE A 468 10.49 -17.00 -5.31
C PHE A 468 11.56 -16.89 -6.40
N GLU A 469 12.39 -17.91 -6.63
CA GLU A 469 13.30 -17.91 -7.78
C GLU A 469 12.51 -17.89 -9.09
N ARG A 470 11.43 -18.67 -9.20
CA ARG A 470 10.52 -18.62 -10.36
C ARG A 470 9.86 -17.25 -10.51
N ALA A 471 9.41 -16.63 -9.43
CA ALA A 471 8.86 -15.28 -9.48
C ALA A 471 9.92 -14.25 -9.94
N ALA A 472 11.16 -14.36 -9.45
CA ALA A 472 12.28 -13.49 -9.83
C ALA A 472 12.82 -13.73 -11.24
N GLU A 473 12.69 -14.95 -11.78
CA GLU A 473 12.91 -15.31 -13.19
C GLU A 473 11.80 -14.73 -14.08
N ASN A 474 10.55 -14.91 -13.64
CA ASN A 474 9.37 -14.43 -14.35
C ASN A 474 9.25 -12.91 -14.33
N LYS A 475 9.84 -12.20 -13.35
CA LYS A 475 9.88 -10.74 -13.25
C LYS A 475 11.31 -10.26 -12.91
N PRO A 476 12.17 -10.04 -13.93
CA PRO A 476 13.60 -9.76 -13.73
C PRO A 476 13.96 -8.44 -13.05
N ASP A 477 13.03 -7.48 -13.02
CA ASP A 477 13.11 -6.19 -12.34
C ASP A 477 12.59 -6.25 -10.89
N ASP A 478 11.83 -7.29 -10.52
CA ASP A 478 11.31 -7.44 -9.16
C ASP A 478 12.44 -7.62 -8.15
N TYR A 479 12.61 -6.63 -7.27
CA TYR A 479 13.54 -6.71 -6.15
C TYR A 479 12.97 -7.54 -5.00
N GLN A 480 11.64 -7.63 -4.85
CA GLN A 480 11.02 -8.19 -3.65
C GLN A 480 11.21 -9.69 -3.51
N SER A 481 10.92 -10.48 -4.55
CA SER A 481 11.08 -11.93 -4.50
C SER A 481 12.53 -12.31 -4.20
N VAL A 482 13.48 -11.56 -4.77
CA VAL A 482 14.91 -11.76 -4.55
C VAL A 482 15.31 -11.40 -3.12
N CYS A 483 14.83 -10.28 -2.58
CA CYS A 483 15.08 -9.91 -1.19
C CYS A 483 14.44 -10.90 -0.20
N LEU A 484 13.27 -11.47 -0.52
CA LEU A 484 12.61 -12.49 0.30
C LEU A 484 13.31 -13.86 0.27
N LEU A 485 14.11 -14.15 -0.77
CA LEU A 485 14.99 -15.33 -0.79
C LEU A 485 16.09 -15.27 0.28
N ILE A 486 16.51 -14.08 0.70
CA ILE A 486 17.60 -13.88 1.66
C ILE A 486 17.30 -14.55 3.02
N PRO A 487 16.21 -14.19 3.74
CA PRO A 487 15.85 -14.86 4.97
C PRO A 487 15.41 -16.32 4.73
N THR A 488 14.82 -16.63 3.56
CA THR A 488 14.40 -18.01 3.23
C THR A 488 15.61 -18.95 3.11
N TYR A 489 16.65 -18.58 2.37
CA TYR A 489 17.88 -19.36 2.24
C TYR A 489 18.66 -19.42 3.55
N ARG A 490 18.64 -18.35 4.35
CA ARG A 490 19.26 -18.35 5.68
C ARG A 490 18.59 -19.38 6.60
N ALA A 491 17.26 -19.43 6.61
CA ALA A 491 16.50 -20.40 7.39
C ALA A 491 16.68 -21.86 6.91
N LEU A 492 17.11 -22.05 5.65
CA LEU A 492 17.51 -23.33 5.07
C LEU A 492 19.00 -23.69 5.28
N ASP A 493 19.75 -22.88 6.02
CA ASP A 493 21.21 -23.03 6.22
C ASP A 493 22.01 -22.97 4.89
N ARG A 494 21.50 -22.24 3.90
CA ARG A 494 22.10 -22.05 2.57
C ARG A 494 22.74 -20.67 2.45
N GLN A 495 23.75 -20.41 3.27
CA GLN A 495 24.38 -19.08 3.41
C GLN A 495 24.91 -18.52 2.08
N SER A 496 25.57 -19.34 1.27
CA SER A 496 26.11 -18.91 -0.04
C SER A 496 25.02 -18.50 -1.03
N ASP A 497 23.82 -19.08 -0.93
CA ASP A 497 22.68 -18.76 -1.77
C ASP A 497 21.99 -17.48 -1.28
N SER A 498 21.91 -17.30 0.04
CA SER A 498 21.48 -16.06 0.69
C SER A 498 22.34 -14.86 0.27
N GLU A 499 23.67 -15.01 0.24
CA GLU A 499 24.59 -13.96 -0.23
C GLU A 499 24.44 -13.65 -1.73
N ARG A 500 24.21 -14.67 -2.57
CA ARG A 500 23.94 -14.44 -4.00
C ARG A 500 22.61 -13.74 -4.22
N ALA A 501 21.57 -14.10 -3.46
CA ALA A 501 20.30 -13.40 -3.46
C ALA A 501 20.46 -11.96 -2.98
N ALA A 502 21.26 -11.70 -1.94
CA ALA A 502 21.52 -10.35 -1.44
C ALA A 502 22.16 -9.44 -2.49
N ARG A 503 23.19 -9.92 -3.22
CA ARG A 503 23.81 -9.15 -4.31
C ARG A 503 22.82 -8.81 -5.43
N ARG A 504 22.03 -9.79 -5.87
CA ARG A 504 20.97 -9.59 -6.87
C ARG A 504 19.88 -8.62 -6.36
N GLY A 505 19.52 -8.73 -5.08
CA GLY A 505 18.51 -7.90 -4.43
C GLY A 505 18.93 -6.44 -4.36
N ILE A 506 20.18 -6.16 -3.96
CA ILE A 506 20.74 -4.80 -3.94
C ILE A 506 20.78 -4.20 -5.34
N GLU A 507 21.27 -4.94 -6.34
CA GLU A 507 21.33 -4.46 -7.73
C GLU A 507 19.93 -4.04 -8.24
N ARG A 508 18.90 -4.85 -7.95
CA ARG A 508 17.51 -4.55 -8.35
C ARG A 508 16.92 -3.41 -7.54
N ALA A 509 17.12 -3.39 -6.22
CA ALA A 509 16.62 -2.32 -5.35
C ALA A 509 17.30 -0.97 -5.63
N GLU A 510 18.59 -0.93 -5.99
CA GLU A 510 19.29 0.29 -6.41
C GLU A 510 18.70 0.87 -7.69
N ARG A 511 18.40 0.00 -8.67
CA ARG A 511 17.73 0.41 -9.92
C ARG A 511 16.35 0.98 -9.62
N GLU A 512 15.58 0.31 -8.76
CA GLU A 512 14.28 0.80 -8.34
C GLU A 512 14.41 2.18 -7.67
N LEU A 513 15.29 2.34 -6.69
CA LEU A 513 15.49 3.62 -5.99
C LEU A 513 16.10 4.73 -6.85
N THR A 514 16.64 4.40 -8.03
CA THR A 514 17.09 5.36 -9.02
C THR A 514 15.91 5.90 -9.84
N ILE A 515 14.95 5.03 -10.17
CA ILE A 515 13.76 5.38 -10.97
C ILE A 515 12.67 5.97 -10.04
N HIS A 516 12.49 5.37 -8.88
CA HIS A 516 11.48 5.63 -7.86
C HIS A 516 12.16 5.87 -6.50
N PRO A 517 12.79 7.05 -6.29
CA PRO A 517 13.49 7.35 -5.06
C PRO A 517 12.61 7.36 -3.80
N GLU A 518 11.29 7.45 -3.98
CA GLU A 518 10.22 7.38 -2.99
C GLU A 518 9.79 5.95 -2.60
N ASP A 519 10.38 4.89 -3.18
CA ASP A 519 10.03 3.52 -2.79
C ASP A 519 10.73 3.11 -1.47
N ALA A 520 10.04 3.33 -0.34
CA ALA A 520 10.54 2.93 0.97
C ALA A 520 10.74 1.41 1.12
N ARG A 521 9.99 0.60 0.37
CA ARG A 521 10.06 -0.86 0.43
C ARG A 521 11.34 -1.38 -0.22
N ALA A 522 11.72 -0.80 -1.36
CA ALA A 522 13.02 -1.06 -1.98
C ALA A 522 14.16 -0.68 -1.01
N ALA A 523 14.04 0.45 -0.32
CA ALA A 523 15.03 0.91 0.65
C ALA A 523 15.20 -0.05 1.84
N TYR A 524 14.14 -0.45 2.55
CA TYR A 524 14.32 -1.34 3.71
C TYR A 524 14.64 -2.80 3.34
N LEU A 525 14.11 -3.32 2.23
CA LEU A 525 14.47 -4.68 1.77
C LEU A 525 15.90 -4.73 1.25
N GLY A 526 16.37 -3.66 0.60
CA GLY A 526 17.77 -3.50 0.22
C GLY A 526 18.69 -3.33 1.42
N ALA A 527 18.26 -2.61 2.46
CA ALA A 527 19.00 -2.50 3.73
C ALA A 527 19.22 -3.89 4.36
N SER A 528 18.19 -4.74 4.41
CA SER A 528 18.32 -6.13 4.89
C SER A 528 19.29 -6.97 4.06
N ALA A 529 19.33 -6.75 2.74
CA ALA A 529 20.30 -7.38 1.86
C ALA A 529 21.74 -6.90 2.14
N LEU A 530 21.93 -5.60 2.37
CA LEU A 530 23.23 -5.01 2.73
C LEU A 530 23.76 -5.56 4.06
N VAL A 531 22.89 -5.76 5.06
CA VAL A 531 23.26 -6.43 6.32
C VAL A 531 23.83 -7.83 6.05
N THR A 532 23.21 -8.60 5.15
CA THR A 532 23.65 -9.96 4.83
C THR A 532 25.05 -9.99 4.19
N LEU A 533 25.43 -8.94 3.46
CA LEU A 533 26.77 -8.81 2.88
C LEU A 533 27.79 -8.14 3.81
N GLY A 534 27.39 -7.74 5.02
CA GLY A 534 28.26 -7.07 5.98
C GLY A 534 28.46 -5.57 5.70
N GLU A 535 27.65 -4.96 4.84
CA GLU A 535 27.74 -3.54 4.45
C GLU A 535 26.93 -2.64 5.40
N GLY A 536 27.31 -2.65 6.69
CA GLY A 536 26.52 -2.07 7.77
C GLY A 536 26.22 -0.57 7.64
N ASP A 537 27.17 0.24 7.18
CA ASP A 537 26.96 1.69 7.05
C ASP A 537 25.94 2.05 5.97
N ARG A 538 26.03 1.38 4.82
CA ARG A 538 25.04 1.52 3.74
C ARG A 538 23.68 0.98 4.16
N ALA A 539 23.64 -0.12 4.92
CA ALA A 539 22.40 -0.66 5.46
C ALA A 539 21.70 0.36 6.38
N ARG A 540 22.45 1.08 7.25
CA ARG A 540 21.91 2.16 8.09
C ARG A 540 21.40 3.33 7.27
N GLU A 541 22.13 3.75 6.25
CA GLU A 541 21.71 4.81 5.34
C GLU A 541 20.37 4.47 4.67
N TRP A 542 20.24 3.26 4.14
CA TRP A 542 19.02 2.80 3.46
C TRP A 542 17.87 2.59 4.42
N ALA A 543 18.13 2.09 5.63
CA ALA A 543 17.16 1.99 6.71
C ALA A 543 16.64 3.38 7.13
N ALA A 544 17.54 4.35 7.29
CA ALA A 544 17.19 5.74 7.60
C ALA A 544 16.39 6.38 6.45
N ARG A 545 16.77 6.12 5.20
CA ARG A 545 16.01 6.56 4.02
C ARG A 545 14.60 5.99 4.00
N ALA A 546 14.42 4.70 4.28
CA ALA A 546 13.10 4.08 4.35
C ALA A 546 12.22 4.75 5.43
N LEU A 547 12.77 5.00 6.61
CA LEU A 547 12.08 5.73 7.68
C LEU A 547 11.82 7.20 7.32
N ALA A 548 12.68 7.85 6.53
CA ALA A 548 12.46 9.23 6.10
C ALA A 548 11.32 9.36 5.08
N ILE A 549 11.07 8.32 4.28
CA ILE A 549 10.01 8.32 3.27
C ILE A 549 8.63 8.15 3.93
N ASP A 550 8.48 7.16 4.82
CA ASP A 550 7.22 6.92 5.53
C ASP A 550 7.51 6.42 6.96
N PRO A 551 7.73 7.35 7.91
CA PRO A 551 8.21 7.03 9.26
C PRO A 551 7.18 6.31 10.12
N ASP A 552 5.89 6.39 9.78
CA ASP A 552 4.77 5.88 10.60
C ASP A 552 4.19 4.58 10.06
N ASP A 553 4.64 4.11 8.90
CA ASP A 553 4.26 2.82 8.37
C ASP A 553 4.78 1.69 9.27
N VAL A 554 3.83 0.92 9.81
CA VAL A 554 4.08 -0.19 10.74
C VAL A 554 5.01 -1.25 10.13
N LEU A 555 4.91 -1.50 8.83
CA LEU A 555 5.72 -2.51 8.14
C LEU A 555 7.15 -2.00 7.93
N ILE A 556 7.34 -0.72 7.61
CA ILE A 556 8.66 -0.10 7.52
C ILE A 556 9.33 -0.09 8.89
N GLN A 557 8.65 0.41 9.92
CA GLN A 557 9.17 0.43 11.29
C GLN A 557 9.61 -0.97 11.75
N TYR A 558 8.82 -2.00 11.44
CA TYR A 558 9.15 -3.38 11.81
C TYR A 558 10.38 -3.90 11.08
N ASN A 559 10.43 -3.78 9.76
CA ASN A 559 11.55 -4.32 8.98
C ASN A 559 12.85 -3.54 9.24
N VAL A 560 12.76 -2.23 9.47
CA VAL A 560 13.92 -1.43 9.88
C VAL A 560 14.37 -1.79 11.30
N ALA A 561 13.44 -2.12 12.21
CA ALA A 561 13.81 -2.66 13.51
C ALA A 561 14.55 -4.00 13.39
N CYS A 562 14.15 -4.88 12.46
CA CYS A 562 14.87 -6.12 12.15
C CYS A 562 16.29 -5.83 11.62
N VAL A 563 16.44 -4.84 10.73
CA VAL A 563 17.77 -4.39 10.23
C VAL A 563 18.65 -3.90 11.39
N TYR A 564 18.16 -3.01 12.25
CA TYR A 564 18.92 -2.53 13.41
C TYR A 564 19.25 -3.63 14.41
N SER A 565 18.34 -4.58 14.63
CA SER A 565 18.58 -5.76 15.47
C SER A 565 19.78 -6.56 14.96
N GLN A 566 19.84 -6.84 13.65
CA GLN A 566 20.94 -7.59 13.04
C GLN A 566 22.27 -6.82 13.03
N LEU A 567 22.22 -5.49 12.94
CA LEU A 567 23.41 -4.62 13.03
C LEU A 567 23.95 -4.46 14.47
N GLY A 568 23.20 -4.92 15.47
CA GLY A 568 23.53 -4.72 16.88
C GLY A 568 23.14 -3.34 17.42
N ASP A 569 22.36 -2.57 16.66
CA ASP A 569 21.81 -1.26 17.03
C ASP A 569 20.55 -1.48 17.91
N VAL A 570 20.77 -2.08 19.08
CA VAL A 570 19.73 -2.64 19.96
C VAL A 570 18.71 -1.60 20.41
N ASP A 571 19.15 -0.39 20.75
CA ASP A 571 18.26 0.66 21.24
C ASP A 571 17.35 1.19 20.14
N GLN A 572 17.89 1.50 18.96
CA GLN A 572 17.09 1.93 17.80
C GLN A 572 16.08 0.87 17.38
N SER A 573 16.46 -0.42 17.44
CA SER A 573 15.54 -1.52 17.18
C SER A 573 14.38 -1.57 18.18
N PHE A 574 14.66 -1.49 19.48
CA PHE A 574 13.60 -1.48 20.50
C PHE A 574 12.72 -0.24 20.41
N ASP A 575 13.27 0.93 20.10
CA ASP A 575 12.50 2.16 20.00
C ASP A 575 11.48 2.09 18.85
N LEU A 576 11.84 1.44 17.74
CA LEU A 576 10.90 1.13 16.65
C LEU A 576 9.88 0.05 17.05
N LEU A 577 10.31 -1.07 17.66
CA LEU A 577 9.42 -2.14 18.09
C LEU A 577 8.38 -1.66 19.12
N GLU A 578 8.80 -0.84 20.08
CA GLU A 578 7.92 -0.28 21.12
C GLU A 578 6.95 0.76 20.53
N ARG A 579 7.38 1.53 19.53
CA ARG A 579 6.54 2.50 18.80
C ARG A 579 5.47 1.82 17.93
N LEU A 580 5.84 0.77 17.21
CA LEU A 580 4.92 0.10 16.27
C LEU A 580 3.89 -0.80 16.98
N LEU A 581 4.26 -1.39 18.12
CA LEU A 581 3.44 -2.39 18.81
C LEU A 581 2.00 -1.95 19.12
N PRO A 582 1.74 -0.72 19.60
CA PRO A 582 0.40 -0.16 19.79
C PRO A 582 -0.47 -0.14 18.52
N ASN A 583 0.13 -0.13 17.34
CA ASN A 583 -0.55 -0.04 16.05
C ASN A 583 -0.39 -1.32 15.19
N ALA A 584 0.38 -2.30 15.66
CA ALA A 584 0.74 -3.50 14.93
C ALA A 584 -0.38 -4.53 14.70
N GLY A 585 -0.46 -5.05 13.46
CA GLY A 585 -1.34 -6.13 12.96
C GLY A 585 -1.44 -7.37 13.86
N HIS A 586 -2.49 -8.19 13.68
CA HIS A 586 -2.61 -9.48 14.39
C HIS A 586 -1.45 -10.43 14.08
N GLU A 587 -1.04 -10.54 12.81
CA GLU A 587 0.12 -11.33 12.41
C GLU A 587 1.42 -10.83 13.05
N LEU A 588 1.65 -9.52 13.06
CA LEU A 588 2.87 -8.93 13.62
C LEU A 588 2.95 -9.15 15.14
N ARG A 589 1.84 -8.93 15.86
CA ARG A 589 1.77 -9.11 17.32
C ARG A 589 1.82 -10.57 17.78
N ARG A 590 1.22 -11.49 17.01
CA ARG A 590 1.07 -12.90 17.43
C ARG A 590 2.08 -13.83 16.79
N GLY A 591 2.54 -13.52 15.58
CA GLY A 591 3.44 -14.32 14.77
C GLY A 591 4.86 -13.74 14.75
N TRP A 592 5.06 -12.64 14.02
CA TRP A 592 6.41 -12.20 13.65
C TRP A 592 7.28 -11.85 14.87
N ILE A 593 6.78 -11.06 15.82
CA ILE A 593 7.53 -10.72 17.06
C ILE A 593 7.92 -11.95 17.90
N LYS A 594 7.34 -13.13 17.69
CA LYS A 594 7.71 -14.35 18.43
C LYS A 594 8.61 -15.28 17.64
N HIS A 595 8.54 -15.23 16.32
CA HIS A 595 9.08 -16.28 15.46
C HIS A 595 10.11 -15.76 14.46
N ASP A 596 10.15 -14.46 14.21
CA ASP A 596 11.16 -13.86 13.33
C ASP A 596 12.56 -14.02 13.92
N SER A 597 13.45 -14.64 13.15
CA SER A 597 14.84 -14.88 13.53
C SER A 597 15.67 -13.59 13.52
N ASP A 598 15.23 -12.57 12.80
CA ASP A 598 15.96 -11.31 12.71
C ASP A 598 15.97 -10.55 14.05
N LEU A 599 15.06 -10.91 14.96
CA LEU A 599 14.99 -10.42 16.34
C LEU A 599 15.70 -11.32 17.37
N ASP A 600 16.35 -12.42 16.95
CA ASP A 600 17.12 -13.31 17.83
C ASP A 600 18.13 -12.57 18.72
N PRO A 601 18.89 -11.56 18.22
CA PRO A 601 19.77 -10.74 19.06
C PRO A 601 19.06 -10.10 20.26
N LEU A 602 17.76 -9.80 20.15
CA LEU A 602 16.97 -9.12 21.16
C LEU A 602 16.27 -10.05 22.15
N ARG A 603 16.09 -11.34 21.84
CA ARG A 603 15.23 -12.27 22.62
C ARG A 603 15.63 -12.44 24.08
N SER A 604 16.93 -12.34 24.37
CA SER A 604 17.46 -12.45 25.72
C SER A 604 17.28 -11.17 26.55
N HIS A 605 16.99 -10.05 25.89
CA HIS A 605 16.95 -8.72 26.49
C HIS A 605 15.69 -8.52 27.37
N PRO A 606 15.79 -7.83 28.52
CA PRO A 606 14.64 -7.59 29.41
C PRO A 606 13.47 -6.84 28.73
N ARG A 607 13.73 -5.87 27.85
CA ARG A 607 12.69 -5.11 27.11
C ARG A 607 11.83 -6.07 26.25
N TYR A 608 12.45 -7.05 25.59
CA TYR A 608 11.75 -8.05 24.78
C TYR A 608 10.84 -8.97 25.61
N ARG A 609 11.29 -9.39 26.80
CA ARG A 609 10.48 -10.19 27.73
C ARG A 609 9.27 -9.41 28.27
N LYS A 610 9.42 -8.09 28.47
CA LYS A 610 8.31 -7.19 28.87
C LYS A 610 7.25 -7.05 27.77
N ILE A 611 7.67 -6.91 26.52
CA ILE A 611 6.77 -6.85 25.35
C ILE A 611 5.90 -8.12 25.27
N THR A 612 6.50 -9.30 25.39
CA THR A 612 5.81 -10.59 25.23
C THR A 612 4.88 -10.95 26.39
N SER A 613 5.21 -10.55 27.63
CA SER A 613 4.39 -10.79 28.83
C SER A 613 3.12 -9.92 28.90
N THR A 614 3.18 -8.68 28.39
CA THR A 614 2.03 -7.75 28.35
C THR A 614 0.89 -8.29 27.46
N LEU A 615 1.22 -8.93 26.34
CA LEU A 615 0.25 -9.54 25.43
C LEU A 615 -0.51 -10.73 26.04
N ALA A 616 0.10 -11.47 26.98
CA ALA A 616 -0.52 -12.62 27.64
C ALA A 616 -1.56 -12.19 28.71
N ALA A 617 -1.32 -11.07 29.40
CA ALA A 617 -2.20 -10.56 30.45
C ALA A 617 -3.57 -10.09 29.91
N LEU A 618 -3.60 -9.43 28.74
CA LEU A 618 -4.83 -8.97 28.09
C LEU A 618 -5.79 -10.12 27.73
N LYS A 619 -5.25 -11.28 27.33
CA LYS A 619 -6.04 -12.47 26.97
C LYS A 619 -6.77 -13.07 28.17
N LYS A 620 -6.12 -13.08 29.35
CA LYS A 620 -6.70 -13.61 30.59
C LYS A 620 -7.86 -12.75 31.08
N LEU A 621 -7.73 -11.43 30.98
CA LEU A 621 -8.74 -10.48 31.46
C LEU A 621 -10.08 -10.61 30.72
N ARG A 622 -10.06 -10.80 29.40
CA ARG A 622 -11.27 -10.97 28.59
C ARG A 622 -12.10 -12.18 29.04
N ALA A 623 -11.43 -13.31 29.27
CA ALA A 623 -12.10 -14.55 29.68
C ALA A 623 -12.80 -14.40 31.05
N GLU A 624 -12.20 -13.66 31.99
CA GLU A 624 -12.69 -13.56 33.37
C GLU A 624 -13.81 -12.53 33.58
N LEU A 625 -13.79 -11.41 32.83
CA LEU A 625 -14.71 -10.28 33.03
C LEU A 625 -15.79 -10.13 31.97
N VAL A 626 -15.57 -10.62 30.74
CA VAL A 626 -16.48 -10.41 29.61
C VAL A 626 -17.19 -11.72 29.24
N ASP A 627 -16.43 -12.75 28.84
CA ASP A 627 -17.01 -14.00 28.34
C ASP A 627 -17.84 -14.72 29.42
N ARG A 628 -17.38 -14.69 30.68
CA ARG A 628 -18.13 -15.24 31.83
C ARG A 628 -19.46 -14.52 32.08
N LYS A 629 -19.49 -13.18 32.00
CA LYS A 629 -20.68 -12.38 32.27
C LYS A 629 -21.74 -12.58 31.18
N ILE A 630 -21.30 -12.72 29.94
CA ILE A 630 -22.17 -13.08 28.82
C ILE A 630 -22.85 -14.43 29.08
N ALA A 631 -22.10 -15.45 29.52
CA ALA A 631 -22.66 -16.77 29.84
C ALA A 631 -23.63 -16.73 31.04
N GLU A 632 -23.31 -16.00 32.11
CA GLU A 632 -24.19 -15.82 33.29
C GLU A 632 -25.56 -15.25 32.92
N HIS A 633 -25.60 -14.34 31.93
CA HIS A 633 -26.82 -13.70 31.42
C HIS A 633 -27.44 -14.41 30.21
N GLN A 634 -27.01 -15.65 29.93
CA GLN A 634 -27.50 -16.49 28.82
C GLN A 634 -27.28 -15.87 27.43
N GLY A 635 -26.28 -15.00 27.28
CA GLY A 635 -25.91 -14.45 25.99
C GLY A 635 -25.14 -15.46 25.15
N ARG A 636 -25.43 -15.49 23.85
CA ARG A 636 -24.69 -16.25 22.85
C ARG A 636 -23.81 -15.28 22.08
N ILE A 637 -22.49 -15.45 22.16
CA ILE A 637 -21.56 -14.68 21.32
C ILE A 637 -21.80 -15.15 19.88
N VAL A 638 -22.27 -14.23 19.03
CA VAL A 638 -22.55 -14.50 17.62
C VAL A 638 -21.31 -14.23 16.79
N LYS A 639 -20.57 -13.16 17.09
CA LYS A 639 -19.41 -12.73 16.32
C LYS A 639 -18.34 -12.07 17.17
N LEU A 640 -17.07 -12.25 16.79
CA LEU A 640 -15.92 -11.54 17.35
C LEU A 640 -15.29 -10.67 16.27
N THR A 641 -15.11 -9.37 16.54
CA THR A 641 -14.64 -8.38 15.57
C THR A 641 -13.51 -7.56 16.17
N GLY A 642 -12.25 -7.95 15.94
CA GLY A 642 -11.10 -7.24 16.50
C GLY A 642 -11.10 -7.23 18.04
N ASP A 643 -11.27 -6.05 18.64
CA ASP A 643 -11.46 -5.79 20.06
C ASP A 643 -12.95 -5.73 20.50
N GLY A 644 -13.88 -5.74 19.55
CA GLY A 644 -15.33 -5.80 19.75
C GLY A 644 -15.94 -7.20 19.65
N LEU A 645 -17.21 -7.31 20.06
CA LEU A 645 -17.97 -8.56 20.04
C LEU A 645 -19.47 -8.29 19.87
N LEU A 646 -20.16 -9.16 19.15
CA LEU A 646 -21.62 -9.15 18.97
C LEU A 646 -22.23 -10.32 19.74
N VAL A 647 -23.23 -10.01 20.57
CA VAL A 647 -23.91 -11.00 21.42
C VAL A 647 -25.42 -10.92 21.21
N GLU A 648 -26.02 -12.08 21.03
CA GLU A 648 -27.46 -12.26 21.05
C GLU A 648 -27.89 -12.66 22.46
N PHE A 649 -29.00 -12.10 22.94
CA PHE A 649 -29.57 -12.44 24.24
C PHE A 649 -31.04 -12.88 24.09
N PRO A 650 -31.52 -13.80 24.94
CA PRO A 650 -32.90 -14.25 24.92
C PRO A 650 -33.90 -13.17 25.37
N SER A 651 -33.43 -12.10 26.02
CA SER A 651 -34.25 -10.96 26.40
C SER A 651 -33.46 -9.66 26.45
N VAL A 652 -34.12 -8.54 26.17
CA VAL A 652 -33.55 -7.18 26.29
C VAL A 652 -33.14 -6.83 27.72
N VAL A 653 -33.82 -7.40 28.72
CA VAL A 653 -33.46 -7.22 30.14
C VAL A 653 -32.13 -7.91 30.44
N SER A 654 -31.93 -9.13 29.92
CA SER A 654 -30.65 -9.85 30.04
C SER A 654 -29.52 -9.12 29.34
N ALA A 655 -29.76 -8.58 28.13
CA ALA A 655 -28.78 -7.81 27.39
C ALA A 655 -28.33 -6.55 28.15
N VAL A 656 -29.28 -5.76 28.66
CA VAL A 656 -28.96 -4.53 29.42
C VAL A 656 -28.32 -4.82 30.77
N THR A 657 -28.74 -5.89 31.46
CA THR A 657 -28.13 -6.28 32.75
C THR A 657 -26.72 -6.81 32.56
N CYS A 658 -26.48 -7.62 31.53
CA CYS A 658 -25.14 -8.07 31.16
C CYS A 658 -24.22 -6.90 30.83
N ALA A 659 -24.69 -5.95 30.01
CA ALA A 659 -23.93 -4.76 29.67
C ALA A 659 -23.58 -3.94 30.92
N ALA A 660 -24.55 -3.72 31.82
CA ALA A 660 -24.32 -3.02 33.08
C ALA A 660 -23.32 -3.75 34.00
N ASP A 661 -23.38 -5.08 34.10
CA ASP A 661 -22.50 -5.87 34.96
C ASP A 661 -21.08 -5.96 34.43
N VAL A 662 -20.90 -6.09 33.11
CA VAL A 662 -19.57 -6.00 32.48
C VAL A 662 -19.00 -4.61 32.73
N GLN A 663 -19.80 -3.55 32.57
CA GLN A 663 -19.34 -2.18 32.79
C GLN A 663 -18.98 -1.89 34.24
N ARG A 664 -19.74 -2.43 35.21
CA ARG A 664 -19.41 -2.36 36.64
C ARG A 664 -18.15 -3.15 36.98
N GLY A 665 -17.99 -4.36 36.43
CA GLY A 665 -16.81 -5.19 36.61
C GLY A 665 -15.55 -4.51 36.05
N MET A 666 -15.66 -3.88 34.89
CA MET A 666 -14.58 -3.10 34.29
C MET A 666 -14.26 -1.85 35.11
N ARG A 667 -15.26 -1.12 35.62
CA ARG A 667 -15.04 0.02 36.53
C ARG A 667 -14.34 -0.42 37.82
N ALA A 668 -14.75 -1.51 38.45
CA ALA A 668 -14.13 -2.03 39.67
C ALA A 668 -12.67 -2.46 39.44
N ARG A 669 -12.39 -3.10 38.30
CA ARG A 669 -11.03 -3.48 37.92
C ARG A 669 -10.18 -2.25 37.59
N ASN A 670 -10.71 -1.32 36.80
CA ASN A 670 -10.03 -0.07 36.41
C ASN A 670 -9.78 0.86 37.59
N PHE A 671 -10.58 0.75 38.66
CA PHE A 671 -10.33 1.45 39.92
C PHE A 671 -9.07 0.95 40.64
N ALA A 672 -8.77 -0.34 40.53
CA ALA A 672 -7.65 -0.99 41.20
C ALA A 672 -6.33 -0.98 40.40
N VAL A 673 -6.31 -0.43 39.18
CA VAL A 673 -5.13 -0.40 38.31
C VAL A 673 -4.80 1.03 37.82
N PRO A 674 -3.53 1.36 37.57
CA PRO A 674 -3.11 2.64 37.01
C PRO A 674 -3.82 2.97 35.69
N GLN A 675 -3.98 4.26 35.36
CA GLN A 675 -4.75 4.71 34.21
C GLN A 675 -4.28 4.10 32.88
N GLU A 676 -2.98 3.97 32.69
CA GLU A 676 -2.33 3.32 31.54
C GLU A 676 -2.62 1.81 31.41
N GLN A 677 -3.19 1.18 32.45
CA GLN A 677 -3.58 -0.22 32.46
C GLN A 677 -5.11 -0.40 32.44
N ARG A 678 -5.89 0.69 32.42
CA ARG A 678 -7.36 0.65 32.37
C ARG A 678 -7.85 0.22 30.98
N ILE A 679 -8.97 -0.47 30.95
CA ILE A 679 -9.58 -0.98 29.72
C ILE A 679 -11.06 -0.60 29.76
N GLU A 680 -11.51 0.17 28.78
CA GLU A 680 -12.86 0.77 28.78
C GLU A 680 -13.67 0.27 27.60
N PHE A 681 -14.83 -0.33 27.89
CA PHE A 681 -15.73 -0.89 26.87
C PHE A 681 -16.84 0.08 26.55
N ARG A 682 -17.13 0.25 25.25
CA ARG A 682 -18.36 0.87 24.75
C ARG A 682 -19.35 -0.23 24.38
N MET A 683 -20.63 0.01 24.62
CA MET A 683 -21.67 -0.99 24.34
C MET A 683 -22.91 -0.34 23.73
N GLY A 684 -23.42 -0.93 22.66
CA GLY A 684 -24.69 -0.58 22.03
C GLY A 684 -25.70 -1.70 22.20
N VAL A 685 -26.91 -1.40 22.66
CA VAL A 685 -27.98 -2.39 22.81
C VAL A 685 -29.20 -1.95 22.02
N ASN A 686 -29.70 -2.84 21.16
CA ASN A 686 -30.91 -2.61 20.38
C ASN A 686 -31.85 -3.82 20.42
N VAL A 687 -33.13 -3.58 20.13
CA VAL A 687 -34.11 -4.62 19.80
C VAL A 687 -34.60 -4.32 18.39
N GLY A 688 -34.54 -5.32 17.51
CA GLY A 688 -35.02 -5.23 16.14
C GLY A 688 -35.00 -6.58 15.47
N ASP A 689 -35.61 -6.65 14.29
CA ASP A 689 -35.63 -7.89 13.51
C ASP A 689 -34.24 -8.24 13.01
N VAL A 690 -33.94 -9.53 13.06
CA VAL A 690 -32.67 -10.10 12.58
C VAL A 690 -32.93 -11.30 11.70
N ILE A 691 -32.11 -11.43 10.67
CA ILE A 691 -32.06 -12.59 9.79
C ILE A 691 -30.94 -13.50 10.31
N VAL A 692 -31.28 -14.77 10.57
CA VAL A 692 -30.32 -15.76 11.05
C VAL A 692 -29.89 -16.64 9.88
N GLU A 693 -28.61 -16.61 9.55
CA GLU A 693 -28.03 -17.41 8.47
C GLU A 693 -26.65 -17.95 8.88
N GLY A 694 -26.42 -19.26 8.73
CA GLY A 694 -25.13 -19.88 9.06
C GLY A 694 -24.69 -19.78 10.53
N GLY A 695 -25.58 -19.39 11.44
CA GLY A 695 -25.28 -19.16 12.86
C GLY A 695 -24.90 -17.71 13.22
N ASP A 696 -24.77 -16.82 12.23
CA ASP A 696 -24.59 -15.36 12.38
C ASP A 696 -25.98 -14.64 12.35
N ILE A 697 -26.03 -13.37 12.75
CA ILE A 697 -27.23 -12.54 12.73
C ILE A 697 -27.00 -11.27 11.90
N PHE A 698 -27.96 -10.92 11.04
CA PHE A 698 -27.90 -9.77 10.14
C PHE A 698 -29.19 -8.95 10.19
N GLY A 699 -29.16 -7.73 9.65
CA GLY A 699 -30.34 -6.88 9.50
C GLY A 699 -30.27 -5.58 10.30
N ASP A 700 -31.31 -4.77 10.15
CA ASP A 700 -31.36 -3.41 10.71
C ASP A 700 -31.22 -3.40 12.22
N GLY A 701 -31.72 -4.43 12.90
CA GLY A 701 -31.54 -4.62 14.34
C GLY A 701 -30.08 -4.63 14.78
N VAL A 702 -29.23 -5.34 14.02
CA VAL A 702 -27.78 -5.48 14.24
C VAL A 702 -27.03 -4.20 13.88
N ASN A 703 -27.39 -3.59 12.75
CA ASN A 703 -26.80 -2.33 12.30
C ASN A 703 -27.03 -1.21 13.30
N VAL A 704 -28.26 -1.08 13.81
CA VAL A 704 -28.58 -0.09 14.85
C VAL A 704 -27.80 -0.37 16.13
N ALA A 705 -27.69 -1.63 16.59
CA ALA A 705 -26.88 -1.95 17.78
C ALA A 705 -25.40 -1.53 17.63
N ALA A 706 -24.79 -1.82 16.48
CA ALA A 706 -23.41 -1.43 16.19
C ALA A 706 -23.23 0.10 16.10
N ARG A 707 -24.20 0.82 15.54
CA ARG A 707 -24.14 2.30 15.49
C ARG A 707 -24.41 2.94 16.84
N LEU A 708 -25.22 2.33 17.69
CA LEU A 708 -25.40 2.76 19.08
C LEU A 708 -24.09 2.62 19.87
N GLU A 709 -23.34 1.54 19.67
CA GLU A 709 -22.01 1.36 20.29
C GLU A 709 -21.07 2.51 19.94
N SER A 710 -20.98 2.89 18.65
CA SER A 710 -20.09 3.97 18.21
C SER A 710 -20.39 5.34 18.82
N ILE A 711 -21.63 5.59 19.24
CA ILE A 711 -22.07 6.84 19.87
C ILE A 711 -22.20 6.72 21.39
N ALA A 712 -21.94 5.55 21.96
CA ALA A 712 -21.90 5.37 23.40
C ALA A 712 -20.69 6.14 23.97
N PRO A 713 -20.84 6.78 25.15
CA PRO A 713 -19.71 7.35 25.87
C PRO A 713 -18.61 6.31 26.09
N VAL A 714 -17.34 6.73 26.16
CA VAL A 714 -16.24 5.82 26.54
C VAL A 714 -16.58 5.19 27.89
N GLY A 715 -16.50 3.87 27.98
CA GLY A 715 -16.88 3.17 29.20
C GLY A 715 -18.40 3.19 29.50
N GLY A 716 -19.24 3.48 28.50
CA GLY A 716 -20.68 3.68 28.62
C GLY A 716 -21.52 2.75 27.74
N ILE A 717 -22.83 2.80 27.97
CA ILE A 717 -23.83 1.97 27.28
C ILE A 717 -24.84 2.91 26.60
N ALA A 718 -25.05 2.74 25.30
CA ALA A 718 -26.09 3.43 24.54
C ALA A 718 -27.18 2.45 24.07
N VAL A 719 -28.42 2.91 24.11
CA VAL A 719 -29.59 2.09 23.79
C VAL A 719 -30.59 2.85 22.91
N SER A 720 -31.35 2.13 22.09
CA SER A 720 -32.45 2.71 21.32
C SER A 720 -33.66 3.03 22.21
N GLN A 721 -34.55 3.89 21.72
CA GLN A 721 -35.85 4.14 22.34
C GLN A 721 -36.63 2.86 22.63
N THR A 722 -36.63 1.90 21.70
CA THR A 722 -37.30 0.61 21.89
C THR A 722 -36.77 -0.13 23.12
N VAL A 723 -35.44 -0.15 23.32
CA VAL A 723 -34.83 -0.75 24.51
C VAL A 723 -35.20 0.00 25.78
N ARG A 724 -35.16 1.34 25.77
CA ARG A 724 -35.57 2.21 26.89
C ARG A 724 -37.01 1.91 27.31
N GLU A 725 -37.93 1.75 26.37
CA GLU A 725 -39.35 1.48 26.64
C GLU A 725 -39.56 0.07 27.23
N HIS A 726 -38.85 -0.94 26.72
CA HIS A 726 -38.98 -2.31 27.21
C HIS A 726 -38.35 -2.53 28.59
N VAL A 727 -37.31 -1.75 28.92
CA VAL A 727 -36.51 -1.90 30.15
C VAL A 727 -36.90 -0.92 31.25
N GLY A 728 -37.36 0.29 30.91
CA GLY A 728 -37.48 1.43 31.84
C GLY A 728 -38.45 1.25 33.02
N LYS A 729 -39.31 0.21 33.01
CA LYS A 729 -40.15 -0.17 34.17
C LYS A 729 -39.68 -1.45 34.89
N ARG A 730 -38.68 -2.14 34.35
CA ARG A 730 -38.22 -3.46 34.78
C ARG A 730 -36.84 -3.45 35.43
N LEU A 731 -35.99 -2.46 35.10
CA LEU A 731 -34.69 -2.24 35.71
C LEU A 731 -34.61 -0.83 36.31
N ASP A 732 -34.07 -0.73 37.51
CA ASP A 732 -33.78 0.53 38.20
C ASP A 732 -32.48 1.13 37.65
N LEU A 733 -32.56 1.77 36.48
CA LEU A 733 -31.44 2.39 35.78
C LEU A 733 -31.83 3.80 35.34
N ARG A 734 -30.92 4.75 35.48
CA ARG A 734 -31.06 6.10 34.94
C ARG A 734 -30.67 6.10 33.47
N PHE A 735 -31.46 6.79 32.65
CA PHE A 735 -31.11 6.98 31.25
C PHE A 735 -31.17 8.46 30.89
N ASP A 736 -30.12 8.96 30.24
CA ASP A 736 -30.04 10.32 29.74
C ASP A 736 -30.37 10.33 28.24
N ASP A 737 -31.30 11.20 27.84
CA ASP A 737 -31.75 11.30 26.45
C ASP A 737 -30.70 12.03 25.62
N LEU A 738 -30.18 11.35 24.59
CA LEU A 738 -29.21 11.92 23.66
C LEU A 738 -29.91 12.57 22.44
N GLY A 739 -31.23 12.45 22.32
CA GLY A 739 -32.03 13.00 21.24
C GLY A 739 -32.06 12.12 19.99
N GLU A 740 -32.65 12.64 18.92
CA GLU A 740 -32.68 11.97 17.62
C GLU A 740 -31.29 12.01 16.96
N ARG A 741 -30.89 10.86 16.43
CA ARG A 741 -29.64 10.70 15.70
C ARG A 741 -29.93 10.04 14.36
N ARG A 742 -29.47 10.69 13.29
CA ARG A 742 -29.43 10.07 11.96
C ARG A 742 -28.24 9.12 11.92
N LEU A 743 -28.51 7.84 12.12
CA LEU A 743 -27.47 6.81 12.07
C LEU A 743 -27.11 6.52 10.61
N LYS A 744 -25.82 6.34 10.33
CA LYS A 744 -25.33 6.04 8.98
C LYS A 744 -26.07 4.82 8.41
N ASN A 745 -26.65 4.98 7.22
CA ASN A 745 -27.42 3.97 6.49
C ASN A 745 -28.68 3.44 7.21
N ILE A 746 -29.24 4.22 8.15
CA ILE A 746 -30.58 3.98 8.70
C ILE A 746 -31.47 5.11 8.21
N GLU A 747 -32.54 4.74 7.50
CA GLU A 747 -33.42 5.69 6.79
C GLU A 747 -34.13 6.64 7.75
N GLN A 748 -34.61 6.11 8.88
CA GLN A 748 -35.32 6.88 9.91
C GLN A 748 -34.38 7.29 11.05
N PRO A 749 -34.51 8.52 11.58
CA PRO A 749 -33.80 8.91 12.80
C PRO A 749 -34.13 7.97 13.96
N VAL A 750 -33.11 7.52 14.69
CA VAL A 750 -33.29 6.71 15.91
C VAL A 750 -33.08 7.62 17.11
N ARG A 751 -34.02 7.63 18.04
CA ARG A 751 -33.84 8.33 19.33
C ARG A 751 -33.03 7.46 20.28
N VAL A 752 -31.98 8.05 20.85
CA VAL A 752 -30.94 7.32 21.58
C VAL A 752 -30.90 7.77 23.04
N TYR A 753 -30.66 6.82 23.93
CA TYR A 753 -30.46 7.07 25.35
C TYR A 753 -29.12 6.48 25.81
N SER A 754 -28.38 7.17 26.67
CA SER A 754 -27.26 6.56 27.42
C SER A 754 -27.76 6.03 28.76
N ILE A 755 -27.17 4.94 29.25
CA ILE A 755 -27.43 4.44 30.62
C ILE A 755 -26.40 5.08 31.56
N ALA A 756 -26.90 5.89 32.49
CA ALA A 756 -26.08 6.46 33.55
C ALA A 756 -25.95 5.45 34.70
N LEU A 757 -24.71 5.05 34.93
CA LEU A 757 -24.29 4.36 36.14
C LEU A 757 -23.63 5.46 37.00
N ASP A 758 -24.39 6.06 37.95
CA ASP A 758 -24.10 7.25 38.80
C ASP A 758 -22.62 7.67 38.95
N ALA A 759 -22.14 8.93 38.89
CA ALA A 759 -22.60 10.33 38.59
C ALA A 759 -21.34 11.25 38.42
N PRO A 760 -21.36 12.61 38.15
CA PRO A 760 -22.35 13.54 37.59
C PRO A 760 -21.87 14.45 36.38
N SER A 761 -22.86 15.08 35.72
CA SER A 761 -22.99 16.01 34.57
C SER A 761 -22.55 17.49 34.77
N SER A 762 -22.57 18.47 33.83
CA SER A 762 -22.40 18.68 32.35
C SER A 762 -22.77 20.16 31.97
N ASN A 763 -22.52 20.57 30.70
CA ASN A 763 -23.16 21.63 29.84
C ASN A 763 -22.58 23.07 29.75
N ALA A 764 -22.66 23.87 28.66
CA ALA A 764 -22.89 23.76 27.18
C ALA A 764 -22.91 25.20 26.54
N GLY A 765 -22.64 25.39 25.21
CA GLY A 765 -23.38 26.37 24.33
C GLY A 765 -22.68 27.51 23.51
N ALA A 766 -22.51 27.30 22.18
CA ALA A 766 -22.90 28.06 20.95
C ALA A 766 -22.71 29.60 20.63
N VAL A 767 -22.03 29.87 19.48
CA VAL A 767 -22.29 30.72 18.24
C VAL A 767 -22.33 32.28 18.22
N VAL A 768 -21.77 32.94 17.17
CA VAL A 768 -22.32 34.02 16.26
C VAL A 768 -21.26 34.62 15.26
N ALA A 769 -21.70 35.05 14.06
CA ALA A 769 -20.95 35.68 12.95
C ALA A 769 -21.50 37.08 12.54
N ALA A 770 -20.70 37.93 11.83
CA ALA A 770 -21.03 38.83 10.69
C ALA A 770 -20.35 40.24 10.68
N ALA A 771 -19.95 40.77 9.49
CA ALA A 771 -20.12 42.17 8.99
C ALA A 771 -19.53 42.44 7.56
N ASN A 772 -20.18 43.33 6.77
CA ASN A 772 -19.95 43.74 5.34
C ASN A 772 -19.30 45.16 5.16
N GLY A 773 -18.72 45.46 3.98
CA GLY A 773 -18.42 46.83 3.47
C GLY A 773 -17.97 46.93 1.98
N GLU A 774 -18.55 47.90 1.24
CA GLU A 774 -18.41 48.33 -0.19
C GLU A 774 -18.96 47.43 -1.34
N ASP A 775 -19.73 48.05 -2.25
CA ASP A 775 -20.51 47.46 -3.36
C ASP A 775 -19.63 47.12 -4.59
N LYS A 776 -18.51 46.44 -4.37
CA LYS A 776 -17.64 45.89 -5.43
C LYS A 776 -18.06 44.45 -5.74
N PRO A 777 -18.00 44.00 -7.02
CA PRO A 777 -18.21 42.60 -7.33
C PRO A 777 -17.27 41.74 -6.51
N SER A 778 -17.84 40.86 -5.69
CA SER A 778 -17.09 39.97 -4.81
C SER A 778 -16.92 38.61 -5.46
N ILE A 779 -15.69 38.07 -5.47
CA ILE A 779 -15.33 36.86 -6.21
C ILE A 779 -14.49 35.90 -5.35
N ALA A 780 -14.76 34.60 -5.47
CA ALA A 780 -13.90 33.54 -4.95
C ALA A 780 -13.41 32.63 -6.08
N VAL A 781 -12.12 32.32 -6.12
CA VAL A 781 -11.55 31.33 -7.05
C VAL A 781 -11.30 30.04 -6.29
N LEU A 782 -12.08 29.00 -6.56
CA LEU A 782 -11.92 27.71 -5.90
C LEU A 782 -10.71 26.96 -6.46
N PRO A 783 -10.05 26.08 -5.69
CA PRO A 783 -8.96 25.24 -6.16
C PRO A 783 -9.34 24.52 -7.44
N PHE A 784 -8.57 24.78 -8.51
CA PHE A 784 -8.82 24.10 -9.77
C PHE A 784 -8.58 22.61 -9.58
N ILE A 785 -9.51 21.81 -10.10
CA ILE A 785 -9.46 20.37 -9.97
C ILE A 785 -8.29 19.85 -10.82
N ASN A 786 -7.37 19.12 -10.21
CA ASN A 786 -6.37 18.38 -10.94
C ASN A 786 -7.05 17.23 -11.73
N MET A 787 -7.10 17.37 -13.05
CA MET A 787 -7.60 16.39 -14.00
C MET A 787 -6.49 15.68 -14.79
N SER A 788 -5.23 15.85 -14.36
CA SER A 788 -4.05 15.16 -14.90
C SER A 788 -4.13 13.67 -14.58
N GLY A 789 -4.49 13.33 -13.34
CA GLY A 789 -4.62 11.95 -12.87
C GLY A 789 -3.59 11.56 -11.82
N ASP A 790 -2.53 12.37 -11.70
CA ASP A 790 -1.48 12.27 -10.69
C ASP A 790 -1.69 13.26 -9.53
N PRO A 791 -1.95 12.79 -8.31
CA PRO A 791 -1.98 13.64 -7.12
C PRO A 791 -0.68 14.42 -6.87
N GLU A 792 0.46 13.94 -7.35
CA GLU A 792 1.73 14.67 -7.24
C GLU A 792 1.76 15.93 -8.11
N GLN A 793 0.85 16.11 -9.06
CA GLN A 793 0.70 17.34 -9.84
C GLN A 793 -0.30 18.33 -9.25
N GLU A 794 -0.85 18.04 -8.07
CA GLU A 794 -1.81 18.92 -7.43
C GLU A 794 -1.19 20.28 -7.05
N TYR A 795 0.13 20.33 -6.78
CA TYR A 795 0.84 21.60 -6.59
C TYR A 795 0.71 22.52 -7.81
N PHE A 796 0.56 21.96 -9.01
CA PHE A 796 0.51 22.72 -10.25
C PHE A 796 -0.86 23.34 -10.47
N SER A 797 -1.95 22.60 -10.22
CA SER A 797 -3.31 23.16 -10.24
C SER A 797 -3.52 24.19 -9.12
N ASP A 798 -2.93 23.93 -7.96
CA ASP A 798 -2.96 24.85 -6.82
C ASP A 798 -2.21 26.15 -7.14
N GLY A 799 -1.02 26.05 -7.74
CA GLY A 799 -0.23 27.21 -8.19
C GLY A 799 -0.96 28.09 -9.20
N ILE A 800 -1.63 27.49 -10.19
CA ILE A 800 -2.45 28.26 -11.15
C ILE A 800 -3.60 28.97 -10.47
N THR A 801 -4.28 28.29 -9.55
CA THR A 801 -5.39 28.89 -8.79
C THR A 801 -4.88 30.09 -7.97
N GLU A 802 -3.74 29.92 -7.29
CA GLU A 802 -3.11 30.94 -6.47
C GLU A 802 -2.68 32.16 -7.29
N ASP A 803 -2.07 31.98 -8.45
CA ASP A 803 -1.68 33.09 -9.32
C ASP A 803 -2.91 33.84 -9.84
N ILE A 804 -4.00 33.15 -10.22
CA ILE A 804 -5.26 33.81 -10.62
C ILE A 804 -5.84 34.64 -9.46
N ILE A 805 -5.84 34.10 -8.23
CA ILE A 805 -6.27 34.86 -7.04
C ILE A 805 -5.39 36.10 -6.85
N THR A 806 -4.10 35.95 -7.02
CA THR A 806 -3.10 37.01 -6.88
C THR A 806 -3.27 38.10 -7.95
N ASP A 807 -3.59 37.73 -9.18
CA ASP A 807 -3.78 38.70 -10.25
C ASP A 807 -5.10 39.44 -10.13
N LEU A 808 -6.17 38.75 -9.75
CA LEU A 808 -7.46 39.39 -9.49
C LEU A 808 -7.40 40.34 -8.29
N SER A 809 -6.58 40.05 -7.27
CA SER A 809 -6.45 40.92 -6.08
C SER A 809 -5.76 42.24 -6.39
N LYS A 810 -4.96 42.32 -7.45
CA LYS A 810 -4.35 43.56 -7.96
C LYS A 810 -5.39 44.51 -8.58
N VAL A 811 -6.61 44.05 -8.85
CA VAL A 811 -7.68 44.85 -9.46
C VAL A 811 -8.47 45.56 -8.36
N SER A 812 -8.25 46.88 -8.21
CA SER A 812 -8.87 47.67 -7.12
C SER A 812 -10.40 47.71 -7.15
N GLY A 813 -11.01 47.40 -8.30
CA GLY A 813 -12.45 47.30 -8.51
C GLY A 813 -13.08 45.96 -8.14
N LEU A 814 -12.29 44.96 -7.70
CA LEU A 814 -12.79 43.66 -7.24
C LEU A 814 -12.59 43.50 -5.72
N SER A 815 -13.46 42.70 -5.11
CA SER A 815 -13.24 42.16 -3.77
C SER A 815 -12.97 40.66 -3.89
N VAL A 816 -11.73 40.23 -3.68
CA VAL A 816 -11.29 38.85 -3.94
C VAL A 816 -11.11 38.10 -2.62
N VAL A 817 -11.70 36.91 -2.53
CA VAL A 817 -11.46 35.99 -1.40
C VAL A 817 -10.04 35.46 -1.49
N GLY A 818 -9.28 35.62 -0.41
CA GLY A 818 -7.89 35.17 -0.34
C GLY A 818 -7.74 33.65 -0.46
N ARG A 819 -6.57 33.21 -0.96
CA ARG A 819 -6.19 31.82 -1.22
C ARG A 819 -6.60 30.88 -0.09
N ASN A 820 -6.13 31.14 1.12
CA ASN A 820 -6.36 30.25 2.26
C ASN A 820 -7.85 29.98 2.54
N THR A 821 -8.70 31.00 2.36
CA THR A 821 -10.16 30.86 2.56
C THR A 821 -10.79 30.05 1.44
N ALA A 822 -10.42 30.29 0.17
CA ALA A 822 -10.93 29.55 -0.96
C ALA A 822 -10.48 28.07 -0.96
N PHE A 823 -9.24 27.81 -0.56
CA PHE A 823 -8.67 26.46 -0.48
C PHE A 823 -9.31 25.58 0.59
N THR A 824 -10.10 26.14 1.53
CA THR A 824 -10.92 25.33 2.45
C THR A 824 -11.96 24.47 1.74
N TYR A 825 -12.27 24.74 0.46
CA TYR A 825 -13.19 23.94 -0.37
C TYR A 825 -12.47 22.90 -1.24
N LYS A 826 -11.15 22.78 -1.16
CA LYS A 826 -10.38 21.77 -1.90
C LYS A 826 -10.90 20.37 -1.61
N GLY A 827 -11.20 19.61 -2.66
CA GLY A 827 -11.69 18.22 -2.56
C GLY A 827 -13.09 18.04 -1.97
N LYS A 828 -13.84 19.13 -1.71
CA LYS A 828 -15.21 19.06 -1.21
C LYS A 828 -16.21 19.18 -2.38
N SER A 829 -17.17 18.27 -2.43
CA SER A 829 -18.33 18.41 -3.34
C SER A 829 -19.39 19.25 -2.62
N VAL A 830 -19.49 20.53 -2.97
CA VAL A 830 -20.45 21.50 -2.42
C VAL A 830 -21.04 22.28 -3.59
N GLU A 831 -22.34 22.58 -3.55
CA GLU A 831 -22.96 23.41 -4.57
C GLU A 831 -22.42 24.85 -4.51
N VAL A 832 -22.18 25.46 -5.68
CA VAL A 832 -21.59 26.80 -5.82
C VAL A 832 -22.41 27.86 -5.08
N SER A 833 -23.73 27.75 -5.12
CA SER A 833 -24.65 28.63 -4.38
C SER A 833 -24.43 28.58 -2.86
N GLU A 834 -24.08 27.41 -2.31
CA GLU A 834 -23.77 27.25 -0.90
C GLU A 834 -22.38 27.81 -0.56
N VAL A 835 -21.39 27.57 -1.42
CA VAL A 835 -20.03 28.12 -1.27
C VAL A 835 -20.07 29.64 -1.26
N ALA A 836 -20.78 30.24 -2.21
CA ALA A 836 -20.90 31.68 -2.34
C ALA A 836 -21.62 32.31 -1.15
N LYS A 837 -22.69 31.67 -0.64
CA LYS A 837 -23.39 32.12 0.56
C LYS A 837 -22.52 32.07 1.82
N ARG A 838 -21.67 31.05 1.94
CA ARG A 838 -20.75 30.90 3.08
C ARG A 838 -19.60 31.89 3.02
N LEU A 839 -19.08 32.18 1.82
CA LEU A 839 -17.99 33.12 1.59
C LEU A 839 -18.46 34.58 1.48
N GLY A 840 -19.77 34.80 1.29
CA GLY A 840 -20.34 36.13 1.10
C GLY A 840 -19.95 36.76 -0.23
N VAL A 841 -19.82 35.96 -1.30
CA VAL A 841 -19.39 36.44 -2.63
C VAL A 841 -20.53 36.42 -3.67
N ASP A 842 -20.47 37.33 -4.64
CA ASP A 842 -21.40 37.42 -5.77
C ASP A 842 -21.06 36.41 -6.88
N PHE A 843 -19.77 36.07 -7.03
CA PHE A 843 -19.28 35.21 -8.10
C PHE A 843 -18.29 34.16 -7.61
N VAL A 844 -18.30 33.00 -8.26
CA VAL A 844 -17.35 31.91 -8.00
C VAL A 844 -16.68 31.50 -9.30
N VAL A 845 -15.36 31.34 -9.27
CA VAL A 845 -14.58 30.77 -10.35
C VAL A 845 -14.22 29.34 -9.99
N GLU A 846 -14.56 28.42 -10.87
CA GLU A 846 -14.13 27.03 -10.79
C GLU A 846 -13.33 26.69 -12.04
N GLY A 847 -12.53 25.64 -11.95
CA GLY A 847 -11.75 25.22 -13.08
C GLY A 847 -11.14 23.85 -12.89
N SER A 848 -10.51 23.39 -13.95
CA SER A 848 -9.69 22.19 -13.90
C SER A 848 -8.42 22.37 -14.71
N VAL A 849 -7.35 21.75 -14.22
CA VAL A 849 -6.05 21.73 -14.89
C VAL A 849 -5.72 20.30 -15.22
N ARG A 850 -5.40 20.03 -16.49
CA ARG A 850 -4.81 18.78 -16.94
C ARG A 850 -3.46 19.09 -17.57
N LYS A 851 -2.40 18.73 -16.87
CA LYS A 851 -1.03 18.77 -17.37
C LYS A 851 -0.66 17.38 -17.88
N ALA A 852 -0.01 17.32 -19.04
CA ALA A 852 0.34 16.10 -19.75
C ALA A 852 1.64 16.37 -20.52
N GLY A 853 2.78 16.10 -19.86
CA GLY A 853 4.10 16.49 -20.36
C GLY A 853 4.25 18.00 -20.54
N SER A 854 4.57 18.44 -21.77
CA SER A 854 4.64 19.87 -22.13
C SER A 854 3.29 20.46 -22.51
N ARG A 855 2.18 19.73 -22.48
CA ARG A 855 0.86 20.28 -22.80
C ARG A 855 0.09 20.54 -21.51
N VAL A 856 -0.52 21.73 -21.44
CA VAL A 856 -1.43 22.08 -20.35
C VAL A 856 -2.79 22.44 -20.93
N ARG A 857 -3.82 21.87 -20.32
CA ARG A 857 -5.21 22.25 -20.54
C ARG A 857 -5.77 22.86 -19.27
N VAL A 858 -6.13 24.13 -19.33
CA VAL A 858 -6.82 24.82 -18.24
C VAL A 858 -8.24 25.10 -18.70
N THR A 859 -9.21 24.74 -17.86
CA THR A 859 -10.61 25.15 -18.03
C THR A 859 -10.96 26.04 -16.87
N GLY A 860 -11.60 27.16 -17.16
CA GLY A 860 -12.09 28.10 -16.15
C GLY A 860 -13.53 28.45 -16.45
N GLN A 861 -14.33 28.59 -15.41
CA GLN A 861 -15.71 29.05 -15.50
C GLN A 861 -16.01 30.03 -14.37
N LEU A 862 -16.75 31.08 -14.70
CA LEU A 862 -17.25 32.10 -13.78
C LEU A 862 -18.76 31.90 -13.62
N ILE A 863 -19.22 31.70 -12.39
CA ILE A 863 -20.61 31.40 -12.04
C ILE A 863 -21.18 32.51 -11.17
N ASN A 864 -22.42 32.93 -11.45
CA ASN A 864 -23.16 33.89 -10.63
C ASN A 864 -23.85 33.17 -9.47
N ALA A 865 -23.50 33.54 -8.24
CA ALA A 865 -24.01 32.91 -7.03
C ALA A 865 -25.52 33.07 -6.80
N LYS A 866 -26.15 34.09 -7.39
CA LYS A 866 -27.57 34.42 -7.12
C LYS A 866 -28.53 33.46 -7.82
N ASP A 867 -28.13 32.90 -8.94
CA ASP A 867 -28.99 32.09 -9.81
C ASP A 867 -28.28 30.87 -10.42
N ASP A 868 -27.05 30.60 -10.00
CA ASP A 868 -26.22 29.47 -10.42
C ASP A 868 -25.96 29.41 -11.93
N ARG A 869 -26.07 30.56 -12.61
CA ARG A 869 -25.82 30.65 -14.07
C ARG A 869 -24.35 30.88 -14.37
N HIS A 870 -23.83 30.12 -15.33
CA HIS A 870 -22.52 30.37 -15.93
C HIS A 870 -22.53 31.73 -16.64
N VAL A 871 -21.67 32.64 -16.18
CA VAL A 871 -21.42 33.96 -16.78
C VAL A 871 -20.42 33.83 -17.92
N TRP A 872 -19.39 32.98 -17.71
CA TRP A 872 -18.34 32.70 -18.67
C TRP A 872 -17.78 31.31 -18.42
N ALA A 873 -17.35 30.63 -19.48
CA ALA A 873 -16.57 29.41 -19.40
C ALA A 873 -15.70 29.32 -20.65
N ASP A 874 -14.43 28.96 -20.49
CA ASP A 874 -13.53 28.75 -21.61
C ASP A 874 -12.51 27.65 -21.32
N ARG A 875 -11.82 27.23 -22.38
CA ARG A 875 -10.80 26.20 -22.36
C ARG A 875 -9.58 26.64 -23.14
N TYR A 876 -8.45 26.57 -22.45
CA TYR A 876 -7.13 26.85 -22.99
C TYR A 876 -6.38 25.53 -23.16
N ASP A 877 -5.85 25.27 -24.36
CA ASP A 877 -5.11 24.05 -24.68
C ASP A 877 -3.81 24.45 -25.40
N ARG A 878 -2.73 24.50 -24.64
CA ARG A 878 -1.46 25.15 -25.02
C ARG A 878 -0.26 24.35 -24.55
N ASP A 879 0.93 24.81 -24.93
CA ASP A 879 2.16 24.29 -24.35
C ASP A 879 2.34 24.86 -22.93
N LEU A 880 3.07 24.15 -22.08
CA LEU A 880 3.34 24.51 -20.69
C LEU A 880 4.17 25.80 -20.62
N THR A 881 4.97 26.07 -21.66
CA THR A 881 5.67 27.35 -21.84
C THR A 881 4.72 28.54 -21.91
N ASP A 882 3.46 28.34 -22.32
CA ASP A 882 2.43 29.38 -22.36
C ASP A 882 1.67 29.54 -21.03
N ILE A 883 2.10 28.89 -19.93
CA ILE A 883 1.28 28.82 -18.71
C ILE A 883 0.92 30.20 -18.14
N PHE A 884 1.86 31.14 -18.16
CA PHE A 884 1.61 32.50 -17.69
C PHE A 884 0.66 33.26 -18.61
N VAL A 885 0.74 33.03 -19.92
CA VAL A 885 -0.20 33.60 -20.90
C VAL A 885 -1.63 33.10 -20.63
N ILE A 886 -1.79 31.82 -20.30
CA ILE A 886 -3.09 31.24 -19.96
C ILE A 886 -3.65 31.87 -18.68
N GLN A 887 -2.81 32.06 -17.66
CA GLN A 887 -3.21 32.73 -16.41
C GLN A 887 -3.69 34.16 -16.68
N ASP A 888 -2.93 34.94 -17.47
CA ASP A 888 -3.29 36.29 -17.88
C ASP A 888 -4.61 36.34 -18.64
N GLU A 889 -4.79 35.44 -19.62
CA GLU A 889 -6.02 35.35 -20.43
C GLU A 889 -7.24 35.04 -19.55
N ILE A 890 -7.12 34.11 -18.59
CA ILE A 890 -8.19 33.79 -17.64
C ILE A 890 -8.53 35.01 -16.79
N THR A 891 -7.53 35.69 -16.22
CA THR A 891 -7.74 36.87 -15.37
C THR A 891 -8.41 38.00 -16.16
N HIS A 892 -7.93 38.31 -17.37
CA HIS A 892 -8.52 39.33 -18.24
C HIS A 892 -9.96 38.99 -18.61
N ALA A 893 -10.24 37.73 -18.97
CA ALA A 893 -11.59 37.27 -19.28
C ALA A 893 -12.53 37.47 -18.09
N ILE A 894 -12.11 37.13 -16.87
CA ILE A 894 -12.91 37.33 -15.66
C ILE A 894 -13.22 38.81 -15.44
N VAL A 895 -12.22 39.69 -15.51
CA VAL A 895 -12.41 41.14 -15.31
C VAL A 895 -13.37 41.72 -16.35
N GLU A 896 -13.22 41.33 -17.63
CA GLU A 896 -14.07 41.80 -18.72
C GLU A 896 -15.55 41.41 -18.48
N GLN A 897 -15.79 40.17 -18.06
CA GLN A 897 -17.15 39.66 -17.80
C GLN A 897 -17.80 40.33 -16.61
N LEU A 898 -17.01 40.64 -15.57
CA LEU A 898 -17.47 41.40 -14.41
C LEU A 898 -17.61 42.90 -14.70
N LYS A 899 -17.24 43.35 -15.91
CA LYS A 899 -17.31 44.75 -16.36
C LYS A 899 -16.55 45.70 -15.43
N VAL A 900 -15.48 45.20 -14.81
CA VAL A 900 -14.60 46.01 -13.96
C VAL A 900 -13.60 46.74 -14.85
N LYS A 901 -13.44 48.05 -14.62
CA LYS A 901 -12.52 48.87 -15.41
C LYS A 901 -11.09 48.67 -14.91
N LEU A 902 -10.27 47.97 -15.69
CA LEU A 902 -8.85 47.78 -15.42
C LEU A 902 -8.07 49.09 -15.67
N LEU A 903 -7.32 49.57 -14.68
CA LEU A 903 -6.40 50.70 -14.85
C LEU A 903 -5.15 50.26 -15.61
N PRO A 904 -4.47 51.14 -16.37
CA PRO A 904 -3.26 50.78 -17.11
C PRO A 904 -2.13 50.20 -16.24
N GLN A 905 -2.03 50.64 -14.98
CA GLN A 905 -1.06 50.12 -14.03
C GLN A 905 -1.44 48.72 -13.52
N GLU A 906 -2.72 48.47 -13.26
CA GLU A 906 -3.23 47.15 -12.88
C GLU A 906 -3.03 46.15 -14.02
N LYS A 907 -3.32 46.57 -15.27
CA LYS A 907 -3.06 45.77 -16.47
C LYS A 907 -1.62 45.28 -16.54
N LYS A 908 -0.67 46.22 -16.41
CA LYS A 908 0.75 45.91 -16.45
C LYS A 908 1.20 45.02 -15.28
N SER A 909 0.54 45.13 -14.13
CA SER A 909 0.89 44.35 -12.94
C SER A 909 0.35 42.92 -12.97
N ILE A 910 -0.76 42.69 -13.68
CA ILE A 910 -1.31 41.35 -13.94
C ILE A 910 -0.43 40.62 -14.95
N GLU A 911 -0.10 41.27 -16.07
CA GLU A 911 0.75 40.71 -17.15
C GLU A 911 2.23 40.51 -16.76
N GLN A 912 2.60 40.77 -15.50
CA GLN A 912 3.98 40.59 -15.02
C GLN A 912 4.16 39.18 -14.48
N THR A 913 4.91 38.37 -15.22
CA THR A 913 5.19 36.97 -14.85
C THR A 913 6.21 36.87 -13.70
N PRO A 914 6.10 35.85 -12.85
CA PRO A 914 7.03 35.66 -11.72
C PRO A 914 8.43 35.18 -12.17
N THR A 915 8.53 34.53 -13.32
CA THR A 915 9.77 34.03 -13.94
C THR A 915 9.52 33.78 -15.43
N ASP A 916 10.57 33.85 -16.25
CA ASP A 916 10.52 33.42 -17.66
C ASP A 916 10.80 31.91 -17.82
N SER A 917 11.21 31.21 -16.75
CA SER A 917 11.48 29.76 -16.77
C SER A 917 10.35 28.98 -16.10
N VAL A 918 9.66 28.19 -16.92
CA VAL A 918 8.62 27.27 -16.45
C VAL A 918 9.20 26.15 -15.58
N GLU A 919 10.43 25.70 -15.86
CA GLU A 919 11.11 24.75 -14.98
C GLU A 919 11.39 25.37 -13.60
N ALA A 920 11.89 26.62 -13.55
CA ALA A 920 12.11 27.33 -12.29
C ALA A 920 10.80 27.49 -11.50
N TYR A 921 9.72 27.86 -12.17
CA TYR A 921 8.38 27.94 -11.60
C TYR A 921 7.92 26.59 -11.01
N THR A 922 8.14 25.48 -11.72
CA THR A 922 7.78 24.14 -11.24
C THR A 922 8.52 23.78 -9.95
N PHE A 923 9.81 24.05 -9.87
CA PHE A 923 10.60 23.80 -8.66
C PHE A 923 10.18 24.72 -7.50
N TYR A 924 9.85 25.98 -7.78
CA TYR A 924 9.31 26.89 -6.76
C TYR A 924 8.02 26.34 -6.13
N LEU A 925 7.07 25.88 -6.94
CA LEU A 925 5.81 25.33 -6.40
C LEU A 925 6.03 24.07 -5.55
N LYS A 926 6.95 23.18 -5.95
CA LYS A 926 7.36 22.03 -5.13
C LYS A 926 7.98 22.48 -3.80
N GLY A 927 8.80 23.52 -3.81
CA GLY A 927 9.37 24.12 -2.61
C GLY A 927 8.29 24.58 -1.63
N ARG A 928 7.29 25.33 -2.12
CA ARG A 928 6.13 25.77 -1.32
C ARG A 928 5.37 24.60 -0.71
N GLN A 929 5.10 23.55 -1.49
CA GLN A 929 4.41 22.35 -1.01
C GLN A 929 5.16 21.66 0.14
N PHE A 930 6.48 21.55 0.05
CA PHE A 930 7.26 20.98 1.15
C PHE A 930 7.28 21.87 2.39
N MET A 931 7.37 23.20 2.23
CA MET A 931 7.32 24.13 3.37
C MET A 931 6.05 23.97 4.22
N GLU A 932 4.90 23.70 3.59
CA GLU A 932 3.62 23.52 4.30
C GLU A 932 3.66 22.38 5.33
N ARG A 933 4.52 21.38 5.14
CA ARG A 933 4.65 20.21 6.04
C ARG A 933 5.46 20.47 7.32
N SER A 934 6.15 21.61 7.42
CA SER A 934 6.68 22.17 8.67
C SER A 934 7.56 21.24 9.55
N SER A 935 8.54 20.54 8.96
CA SER A 935 9.55 19.75 9.69
C SER A 935 10.98 20.04 9.18
N GLU A 936 12.02 19.68 9.94
CA GLU A 936 13.42 19.90 9.49
C GLU A 936 13.68 19.29 8.11
N ALA A 937 13.29 18.02 7.92
CA ALA A 937 13.48 17.31 6.66
C ALA A 937 12.75 18.02 5.50
N TYR A 938 11.52 18.47 5.75
CA TYR A 938 10.73 19.18 4.73
C TYR A 938 11.25 20.59 4.45
N TYR A 939 11.77 21.32 5.44
CA TYR A 939 12.44 22.60 5.18
C TYR A 939 13.72 22.43 4.36
N ARG A 940 14.51 21.37 4.61
CA ARG A 940 15.69 21.05 3.79
C ARG A 940 15.30 20.67 2.36
N LEU A 941 14.26 19.87 2.17
CA LEU A 941 13.73 19.55 0.83
C LEU A 941 13.19 20.79 0.11
N ALA A 942 12.40 21.61 0.79
CA ALA A 942 11.88 22.87 0.25
C ALA A 942 13.01 23.79 -0.21
N ARG A 943 14.03 23.96 0.64
CA ARG A 943 15.23 24.74 0.32
C ARG A 943 15.94 24.23 -0.94
N GLN A 944 16.08 22.91 -1.09
CA GLN A 944 16.67 22.32 -2.31
C GLN A 944 15.85 22.64 -3.55
N MET A 945 14.53 22.56 -3.47
CA MET A 945 13.65 22.90 -4.59
C MET A 945 13.77 24.39 -4.96
N PHE A 946 13.76 25.31 -3.99
CA PHE A 946 13.97 26.73 -4.27
C PHE A 946 15.36 27.04 -4.81
N ALA A 947 16.40 26.38 -4.31
CA ALA A 947 17.75 26.52 -4.84
C ALA A 947 17.82 26.09 -6.31
N LYS A 948 17.12 25.01 -6.69
CA LYS A 948 17.02 24.58 -8.09
C LYS A 948 16.27 25.61 -8.95
N ALA A 949 15.23 26.24 -8.40
CA ALA A 949 14.52 27.31 -9.10
C ALA A 949 15.44 28.52 -9.36
N VAL A 950 16.26 28.92 -8.39
CA VAL A 950 17.25 30.00 -8.53
C VAL A 950 18.38 29.63 -9.51
N GLU A 951 18.82 28.37 -9.54
CA GLU A 951 19.81 27.90 -10.51
C GLU A 951 19.32 28.04 -11.95
N LEU A 952 18.03 27.77 -12.17
CA LEU A 952 17.38 27.87 -13.48
C LEU A 952 17.04 29.31 -13.86
N ASP A 953 16.59 30.12 -12.90
CA ASP A 953 16.36 31.55 -13.07
C ASP A 953 16.95 32.36 -11.89
N PRO A 954 18.17 32.92 -12.06
CA PRO A 954 18.81 33.76 -11.05
C PRO A 954 18.11 35.10 -10.77
N LEU A 955 17.07 35.45 -11.52
CA LEU A 955 16.24 36.64 -11.29
C LEU A 955 14.93 36.32 -10.55
N TYR A 956 14.70 35.06 -10.18
CA TYR A 956 13.43 34.64 -9.57
C TYR A 956 13.32 35.04 -8.09
N ALA A 957 12.79 36.25 -7.84
CA ALA A 957 12.68 36.85 -6.51
C ALA A 957 11.96 35.97 -5.47
N ARG A 958 10.84 35.32 -5.85
CA ARG A 958 10.05 34.46 -4.94
C ARG A 958 10.84 33.24 -4.46
N ALA A 959 11.71 32.68 -5.29
CA ALA A 959 12.53 31.54 -4.91
C ALA A 959 13.60 31.94 -3.88
N TYR A 960 14.22 33.11 -4.02
CA TYR A 960 15.12 33.65 -2.99
C TYR A 960 14.39 33.91 -1.67
N ALA A 961 13.17 34.45 -1.70
CA ALA A 961 12.35 34.61 -0.50
C ALA A 961 12.09 33.27 0.21
N GLY A 962 11.72 32.23 -0.56
CA GLY A 962 11.54 30.87 -0.04
C GLY A 962 12.79 30.27 0.60
N ILE A 963 13.98 30.47 0.02
CA ILE A 963 15.25 30.04 0.64
C ILE A 963 15.47 30.77 1.96
N ALA A 964 15.30 32.09 1.99
CA ALA A 964 15.49 32.89 3.19
C ALA A 964 14.53 32.47 4.31
N ASP A 965 13.29 32.12 3.99
CA ASP A 965 12.31 31.60 4.96
C ASP A 965 12.72 30.22 5.47
N CYS A 966 13.08 29.28 4.60
CA CYS A 966 13.56 27.95 5.01
C CYS A 966 14.78 28.06 5.94
N ASP A 967 15.75 28.88 5.58
CA ASP A 967 16.98 29.05 6.36
C ASP A 967 16.71 29.77 7.69
N SER A 968 15.80 30.75 7.70
CA SER A 968 15.32 31.38 8.94
C SER A 968 14.65 30.37 9.86
N PHE A 969 13.76 29.52 9.33
CA PHE A 969 13.11 28.48 10.13
C PHE A 969 14.10 27.44 10.62
N LEU A 970 15.02 26.97 9.77
CA LEU A 970 16.06 26.02 10.16
C LEU A 970 16.90 26.56 11.32
N LEU A 971 17.36 27.80 11.25
CA LEU A 971 18.20 28.41 12.28
C LEU A 971 17.43 28.74 13.57
N LEU A 972 16.19 29.21 13.46
CA LEU A 972 15.34 29.47 14.63
C LEU A 972 15.01 28.17 15.37
N HIS A 973 14.71 27.10 14.63
CA HIS A 973 14.02 25.95 15.17
C HIS A 973 14.90 24.71 15.41
N TYR A 974 16.00 24.57 14.68
CA TYR A 974 16.83 23.37 14.68
C TYR A 974 18.31 23.70 14.91
N GLN A 975 19.10 22.68 15.27
CA GLN A 975 20.55 22.83 15.37
C GLN A 975 21.16 22.58 13.98
N VAL A 976 21.53 23.66 13.30
CA VAL A 976 22.10 23.61 11.95
C VAL A 976 23.50 24.24 11.95
N GLU A 977 24.44 23.59 11.26
CA GLU A 977 25.83 24.07 11.11
C GLU A 977 26.09 24.69 9.73
N ASP A 978 25.17 24.49 8.79
CA ASP A 978 25.30 24.83 7.37
C ASP A 978 24.63 26.15 6.95
N VAL A 979 24.04 26.88 7.89
CA VAL A 979 23.29 28.12 7.63
C VAL A 979 23.76 29.23 8.58
N THR A 980 24.11 30.39 8.03
CA THR A 980 24.52 31.57 8.83
C THR A 980 23.48 32.69 8.76
N VAL A 981 23.46 33.58 9.76
CA VAL A 981 22.58 34.75 9.78
C VAL A 981 22.91 35.70 8.63
N GLU A 982 24.19 35.85 8.30
CA GLU A 982 24.66 36.63 7.16
C GLU A 982 24.09 36.12 5.83
N ASP A 983 24.07 34.80 5.62
CA ASP A 983 23.51 34.18 4.40
C ASP A 983 22.01 34.43 4.28
N ILE A 984 21.26 34.32 5.38
CA ILE A 984 19.81 34.57 5.43
C ILE A 984 19.52 36.03 5.06
N LEU A 985 20.24 36.98 5.66
CA LEU A 985 20.07 38.41 5.39
C LEU A 985 20.44 38.77 3.95
N ALA A 986 21.53 38.19 3.42
CA ALA A 986 21.95 38.40 2.04
C ALA A 986 20.91 37.85 1.05
N THR A 987 20.36 36.67 1.32
CA THR A 987 19.33 36.03 0.49
C THR A 987 18.02 36.83 0.50
N GLY A 988 17.55 37.27 1.68
CA GLY A 988 16.37 38.13 1.79
C GLY A 988 16.57 39.50 1.13
N ALA A 989 17.76 40.11 1.26
CA ALA A 989 18.10 41.35 0.56
C ALA A 989 18.11 41.17 -0.97
N LYS A 990 18.57 40.02 -1.45
CA LYS A 990 18.58 39.68 -2.88
C LYS A 990 17.17 39.57 -3.44
N ALA A 991 16.23 38.95 -2.71
CA ALA A 991 14.82 38.87 -3.12
C ALA A 991 14.22 40.27 -3.34
N LEU A 992 14.41 41.20 -2.40
CA LEU A 992 13.94 42.58 -2.54
C LEU A 992 14.66 43.38 -3.63
N ALA A 993 15.95 43.13 -3.85
CA ALA A 993 16.69 43.81 -4.92
C ALA A 993 16.18 43.39 -6.31
N LEU A 994 15.64 42.17 -6.44
CA LEU A 994 15.03 41.67 -7.66
C LEU A 994 13.59 42.19 -7.83
N ASP A 995 12.80 42.16 -6.76
CA ASP A 995 11.46 42.74 -6.74
C ASP A 995 11.12 43.43 -5.40
N GLY A 996 11.28 44.75 -5.40
CA GLY A 996 10.99 45.59 -4.23
C GLY A 996 9.50 45.91 -4.02
N LYS A 997 8.60 45.32 -4.81
CA LYS A 997 7.13 45.40 -4.60
C LYS A 997 6.52 44.06 -4.20
N LEU A 998 7.35 43.04 -4.01
CA LEU A 998 6.91 41.71 -3.62
C LEU A 998 6.70 41.64 -2.10
N ALA A 999 5.43 41.51 -1.68
CA ALA A 999 5.07 41.38 -0.26
C ALA A 999 5.77 40.20 0.43
N GLU A 1000 5.94 39.09 -0.28
CA GLU A 1000 6.66 37.89 0.21
C GLU A 1000 8.13 38.23 0.53
N ALA A 1001 8.83 38.95 -0.35
CA ALA A 1001 10.23 39.32 -0.12
C ALA A 1001 10.40 40.27 1.07
N HIS A 1002 9.47 41.21 1.27
CA HIS A 1002 9.43 42.07 2.46
C HIS A 1002 9.18 41.23 3.73
N SER A 1003 8.25 40.28 3.68
CA SER A 1003 7.96 39.37 4.81
C SER A 1003 9.19 38.52 5.17
N SER A 1004 9.85 37.91 4.19
CA SER A 1004 11.05 37.08 4.38
C SER A 1004 12.23 37.89 4.91
N ARG A 1005 12.42 39.13 4.43
CA ARG A 1005 13.47 40.01 4.98
C ARG A 1005 13.15 40.44 6.41
N GLY A 1006 11.90 40.74 6.72
CA GLY A 1006 11.47 41.03 8.09
C GLY A 1006 11.76 39.84 9.02
N LEU A 1007 11.52 38.61 8.56
CA LEU A 1007 11.86 37.39 9.29
C LEU A 1007 13.37 37.26 9.48
N ALA A 1008 14.17 37.43 8.42
CA ALA A 1008 15.63 37.42 8.48
C ALA A 1008 16.20 38.44 9.48
N LEU A 1009 15.72 39.67 9.46
CA LEU A 1009 16.10 40.73 10.40
C LEU A 1009 15.67 40.38 11.84
N SER A 1010 14.55 39.68 12.01
CA SER A 1010 14.08 39.22 13.32
C SER A 1010 14.98 38.13 13.91
N VAL A 1011 15.59 37.28 13.07
CA VAL A 1011 16.62 36.30 13.49
C VAL A 1011 17.84 37.02 14.06
N GLU A 1012 18.28 38.13 13.43
CA GLU A 1012 19.36 39.01 13.93
C GLU A 1012 18.90 39.96 15.06
N LYS A 1013 17.63 39.88 15.48
CA LYS A 1013 17.00 40.73 16.50
C LYS A 1013 16.97 42.23 16.15
N ARG A 1014 17.04 42.59 14.86
CA ARG A 1014 16.90 43.96 14.34
C ARG A 1014 15.44 44.31 14.13
N TYR A 1015 14.69 44.32 15.23
CA TYR A 1015 13.23 44.38 15.20
C TYR A 1015 12.64 45.69 14.66
N ASP A 1016 13.33 46.82 14.81
CA ASP A 1016 12.87 48.10 14.27
C ASP A 1016 12.89 48.10 12.74
N GLU A 1017 13.97 47.57 12.14
CA GLU A 1017 14.06 47.38 10.69
C GLU A 1017 13.08 46.31 10.20
N ALA A 1018 12.97 45.19 10.93
CA ALA A 1018 12.00 44.14 10.61
C ALA A 1018 10.56 44.67 10.58
N THR A 1019 10.19 45.54 11.53
CA THR A 1019 8.87 46.16 11.60
C THR A 1019 8.54 46.95 10.33
N VAL A 1020 9.49 47.74 9.83
CA VAL A 1020 9.30 48.50 8.58
C VAL A 1020 9.03 47.56 7.40
N GLU A 1021 9.79 46.47 7.30
CA GLU A 1021 9.60 45.48 6.23
C GLU A 1021 8.24 44.78 6.33
N PHE A 1022 7.81 44.39 7.53
CA PHE A 1022 6.50 43.77 7.74
C PHE A 1022 5.33 44.71 7.43
N GLU A 1023 5.41 45.98 7.85
CA GLU A 1023 4.39 46.99 7.53
C GLU A 1023 4.32 47.23 6.02
N GLN A 1024 5.47 47.22 5.33
CA GLN A 1024 5.52 47.33 3.88
C GLN A 1024 4.91 46.10 3.19
N ALA A 1025 5.17 44.88 3.69
CA ALA A 1025 4.54 43.66 3.20
C ALA A 1025 3.00 43.72 3.30
N ILE A 1026 2.48 44.14 4.46
CA ILE A 1026 1.03 44.27 4.72
C ILE A 1026 0.43 45.41 3.89
N ALA A 1027 1.17 46.49 3.63
CA ALA A 1027 0.72 47.57 2.76
C ALA A 1027 0.61 47.13 1.29
N LEU A 1028 1.49 46.24 0.84
CA LEU A 1028 1.48 45.66 -0.51
C LEU A 1028 0.40 44.59 -0.67
N ASP A 1029 0.24 43.73 0.35
CA ASP A 1029 -0.82 42.73 0.43
C ASP A 1029 -1.43 42.68 1.84
N PRO A 1030 -2.59 43.35 2.06
CA PRO A 1030 -3.30 43.34 3.34
C PRO A 1030 -3.82 41.97 3.79
N ASN A 1031 -3.78 40.95 2.93
CA ASN A 1031 -4.16 39.57 3.24
C ASN A 1031 -2.96 38.61 3.27
N SER A 1032 -1.73 39.13 3.26
CA SER A 1032 -0.50 38.33 3.33
C SER A 1032 -0.46 37.57 4.66
N TYR A 1033 -0.53 36.24 4.59
CA TYR A 1033 -0.45 35.39 5.78
C TYR A 1033 0.92 35.54 6.46
N GLU A 1034 2.00 35.41 5.68
CA GLU A 1034 3.38 35.50 6.12
C GLU A 1034 3.69 36.87 6.74
N GLY A 1035 3.25 37.96 6.11
CA GLY A 1035 3.43 39.32 6.63
C GLY A 1035 2.81 39.51 8.02
N HIS A 1036 1.57 39.05 8.22
CA HIS A 1036 0.91 39.15 9.53
C HIS A 1036 1.48 38.15 10.56
N TYR A 1037 1.75 36.91 10.15
CA TYR A 1037 2.21 35.86 11.05
C TYR A 1037 3.64 36.10 11.54
N PHE A 1038 4.56 36.45 10.66
CA PHE A 1038 5.95 36.74 11.03
C PHE A 1038 6.04 38.02 11.86
N TYR A 1039 5.26 39.05 11.51
CA TYR A 1039 5.20 40.26 12.32
C TYR A 1039 4.62 40.00 13.71
N GLY A 1040 3.54 39.22 13.79
CA GLY A 1040 2.94 38.80 15.06
C GLY A 1040 3.95 38.07 15.94
N ARG A 1041 4.75 37.15 15.36
CA ARG A 1041 5.84 36.47 16.07
C ARG A 1041 6.91 37.44 16.57
N ALA A 1042 7.35 38.39 15.74
CA ALA A 1042 8.33 39.39 16.13
C ALA A 1042 7.81 40.34 17.23
N CYS A 1043 6.54 40.74 17.19
CA CYS A 1043 5.92 41.53 18.25
C CYS A 1043 5.81 40.73 19.55
N PHE A 1044 5.45 39.44 19.46
CA PHE A 1044 5.39 38.55 20.62
C PHE A 1044 6.75 38.41 21.31
N THR A 1045 7.83 38.18 20.56
CA THR A 1045 9.19 38.07 21.14
C THR A 1045 9.69 39.36 21.78
N GLN A 1046 9.22 40.52 21.31
CA GLN A 1046 9.50 41.84 21.92
C GLN A 1046 8.58 42.17 23.12
N GLY A 1047 7.59 41.34 23.43
CA GLY A 1047 6.60 41.62 24.47
C GLY A 1047 5.54 42.68 24.07
N LYS A 1048 5.42 43.01 22.78
CA LYS A 1048 4.38 43.90 22.24
C LYS A 1048 3.05 43.15 22.09
N LEU A 1049 2.50 42.70 23.22
CA LEU A 1049 1.41 41.72 23.30
C LEU A 1049 0.09 42.17 22.62
N GLU A 1050 -0.33 43.43 22.78
CA GLU A 1050 -1.57 43.94 22.16
C GLU A 1050 -1.47 43.94 20.63
N GLN A 1051 -0.31 44.35 20.10
CA GLN A 1051 -0.07 44.35 18.66
C GLN A 1051 0.03 42.92 18.12
N ALA A 1052 0.72 42.02 18.83
CA ALA A 1052 0.79 40.62 18.47
C ALA A 1052 -0.60 39.97 18.44
N ALA A 1053 -1.48 40.27 19.41
CA ALA A 1053 -2.85 39.77 19.42
C ALA A 1053 -3.64 40.22 18.17
N ALA A 1054 -3.58 41.51 17.83
CA ALA A 1054 -4.27 42.03 16.64
C ALA A 1054 -3.78 41.35 15.35
N LEU A 1055 -2.47 41.16 15.20
CA LEU A 1055 -1.87 40.49 14.05
C LEU A 1055 -2.28 39.01 13.97
N PHE A 1056 -2.26 38.27 15.07
CA PHE A 1056 -2.67 36.86 15.07
C PHE A 1056 -4.18 36.65 14.92
N GLU A 1057 -5.03 37.55 15.40
CA GLU A 1057 -6.47 37.51 15.07
C GLU A 1057 -6.67 37.70 13.57
N ARG A 1058 -5.90 38.63 12.97
CA ARG A 1058 -5.93 38.83 11.52
C ARG A 1058 -5.45 37.58 10.75
N VAL A 1059 -4.41 36.90 11.23
CA VAL A 1059 -3.99 35.59 10.67
C VAL A 1059 -5.12 34.57 10.76
N ALA A 1060 -5.77 34.46 11.91
CA ALA A 1060 -6.87 33.51 12.11
C ALA A 1060 -8.10 33.83 11.24
N GLU A 1061 -8.30 35.08 10.84
CA GLU A 1061 -9.30 35.51 9.85
C GLU A 1061 -8.88 35.15 8.41
N ILE A 1062 -7.64 35.46 8.03
CA ILE A 1062 -7.09 35.19 6.68
C ILE A 1062 -7.07 33.69 6.38
N LYS A 1063 -6.70 32.88 7.38
CA LYS A 1063 -6.58 31.41 7.28
C LYS A 1063 -7.53 30.71 8.29
N PRO A 1064 -8.78 30.40 7.88
CA PRO A 1064 -9.80 29.85 8.78
C PRO A 1064 -9.52 28.44 9.33
N ASP A 1065 -8.60 27.70 8.72
CA ASP A 1065 -8.10 26.39 9.14
C ASP A 1065 -6.81 26.49 9.98
N ASP A 1066 -6.21 27.67 10.10
CA ASP A 1066 -5.02 27.87 10.93
C ASP A 1066 -5.38 27.69 12.41
N TYR A 1067 -4.77 26.67 13.00
CA TYR A 1067 -4.83 26.40 14.43
C TYR A 1067 -3.60 26.96 15.18
N GLN A 1068 -2.53 27.36 14.47
CA GLN A 1068 -1.26 27.75 15.10
C GLN A 1068 -1.32 29.14 15.73
N SER A 1069 -1.84 30.15 15.02
CA SER A 1069 -2.00 31.51 15.56
C SER A 1069 -2.87 31.53 16.82
N LEU A 1070 -3.86 30.65 16.91
CA LEU A 1070 -4.77 30.56 18.06
C LEU A 1070 -4.07 30.09 19.33
N ILE A 1071 -3.01 29.28 19.25
CA ILE A 1071 -2.17 28.93 20.42
C ILE A 1071 -1.51 30.18 20.98
N LEU A 1072 -0.89 30.96 20.09
CA LEU A 1072 -0.15 32.15 20.45
C LEU A 1072 -1.10 33.18 21.06
N LEU A 1073 -2.33 33.28 20.54
CA LEU A 1073 -3.39 34.09 21.13
C LEU A 1073 -3.78 33.64 22.54
N ILE A 1074 -3.84 32.34 22.83
CA ILE A 1074 -4.11 31.84 24.19
C ILE A 1074 -3.01 32.31 25.16
N GLN A 1075 -1.75 32.22 24.76
CA GLN A 1075 -0.61 32.67 25.56
C GLN A 1075 -0.62 34.20 25.74
N ILE A 1076 -0.85 34.95 24.65
CA ILE A 1076 -0.90 36.42 24.67
C ILE A 1076 -2.05 36.93 25.55
N TYR A 1077 -3.27 36.42 25.36
CA TYR A 1077 -4.42 36.84 26.16
C TYR A 1077 -4.30 36.43 27.62
N ARG A 1078 -3.58 35.35 27.93
CA ARG A 1078 -3.22 35.02 29.32
C ARG A 1078 -2.32 36.11 29.92
N SER A 1079 -1.25 36.48 29.22
CA SER A 1079 -0.31 37.52 29.67
C SER A 1079 -0.97 38.91 29.78
N LEU A 1080 -1.97 39.20 28.95
CA LEU A 1080 -2.78 40.43 29.02
C LEU A 1080 -3.90 40.37 30.07
N GLY A 1081 -4.14 39.24 30.73
CA GLY A 1081 -5.23 39.07 31.71
C GLY A 1081 -6.64 39.04 31.10
N ARG A 1082 -6.77 38.79 29.79
CA ARG A 1082 -8.06 38.76 29.06
C ARG A 1082 -8.64 37.34 29.03
N ASP A 1083 -9.20 36.91 30.16
CA ASP A 1083 -9.68 35.53 30.32
C ASP A 1083 -10.80 35.11 29.36
N ALA A 1084 -11.67 36.04 28.97
CA ALA A 1084 -12.75 35.76 28.02
C ALA A 1084 -12.21 35.48 26.61
N ASP A 1085 -11.31 36.33 26.13
CA ASP A 1085 -10.67 36.22 24.82
C ASP A 1085 -9.78 34.98 24.75
N LYS A 1086 -9.03 34.71 25.83
CA LYS A 1086 -8.25 33.47 26.01
C LYS A 1086 -9.11 32.21 25.83
N LYS A 1087 -10.27 32.14 26.49
CA LYS A 1087 -11.20 31.00 26.35
C LYS A 1087 -11.84 30.93 24.98
N SER A 1088 -12.09 32.08 24.35
CA SER A 1088 -12.61 32.15 22.97
C SER A 1088 -11.59 31.59 21.97
N ALA A 1089 -10.34 32.04 22.06
CA ALA A 1089 -9.22 31.54 21.26
C ALA A 1089 -9.01 30.04 21.48
N ALA A 1090 -9.10 29.56 22.72
CA ALA A 1090 -9.00 28.13 23.03
C ALA A 1090 -10.10 27.29 22.37
N ARG A 1091 -11.37 27.71 22.43
CA ARG A 1091 -12.48 27.00 21.75
C ARG A 1091 -12.28 26.95 20.23
N ARG A 1092 -11.96 28.10 19.62
CA ARG A 1092 -11.64 28.19 18.19
C ARG A 1092 -10.46 27.28 17.82
N GLY A 1093 -9.44 27.23 18.69
CA GLY A 1093 -8.23 26.43 18.50
C GLY A 1093 -8.53 24.93 18.48
N VAL A 1094 -9.30 24.44 19.46
CA VAL A 1094 -9.74 23.03 19.51
C VAL A 1094 -10.58 22.69 18.28
N GLU A 1095 -11.57 23.51 17.93
CA GLU A 1095 -12.44 23.26 16.78
C GLU A 1095 -11.65 23.18 15.46
N ARG A 1096 -10.69 24.09 15.24
CA ARG A 1096 -9.85 24.07 14.03
C ARG A 1096 -8.89 22.89 14.02
N ALA A 1097 -8.28 22.57 15.15
CA ALA A 1097 -7.39 21.42 15.26
C ALA A 1097 -8.13 20.08 15.07
N GLU A 1098 -9.36 19.94 15.58
CA GLU A 1098 -10.22 18.79 15.33
C GLU A 1098 -10.56 18.62 13.85
N ARG A 1099 -10.93 19.72 13.16
CA ARG A 1099 -11.17 19.70 11.72
C ARG A 1099 -9.91 19.33 10.95
N ASN A 1100 -8.75 19.87 11.34
CA ASN A 1100 -7.47 19.55 10.71
C ASN A 1100 -7.14 18.06 10.91
N LEU A 1101 -7.28 17.51 12.11
CA LEU A 1101 -7.03 16.10 12.41
C LEU A 1101 -8.06 15.14 11.79
N ALA A 1102 -9.24 15.63 11.40
CA ALA A 1102 -10.18 14.84 10.61
C ALA A 1102 -9.71 14.65 9.16
N LEU A 1103 -8.94 15.61 8.63
CA LEU A 1103 -8.37 15.58 7.28
C LEU A 1103 -6.95 14.99 7.26
N HIS A 1104 -6.17 15.27 8.30
CA HIS A 1104 -4.78 14.86 8.49
C HIS A 1104 -4.62 14.22 9.88
N PRO A 1105 -5.05 12.95 10.05
CA PRO A 1105 -5.04 12.28 11.36
C PRO A 1105 -3.65 12.13 12.00
N ASP A 1106 -2.61 12.30 11.19
CA ASP A 1106 -1.17 12.24 11.43
C ASP A 1106 -0.53 13.62 11.78
N ASN A 1107 -1.32 14.67 11.97
CA ASN A 1107 -0.78 15.97 12.38
C ASN A 1107 -0.54 16.05 13.91
N ALA A 1108 0.61 15.53 14.36
CA ALA A 1108 1.00 15.51 15.78
C ALA A 1108 0.94 16.89 16.45
N ARG A 1109 1.39 17.92 15.71
CA ARG A 1109 1.43 19.30 16.19
C ARG A 1109 0.03 19.84 16.44
N ALA A 1110 -0.93 19.59 15.55
CA ALA A 1110 -2.33 19.97 15.77
C ALA A 1110 -2.91 19.32 17.03
N ALA A 1111 -2.58 18.05 17.28
CA ALA A 1111 -3.03 17.34 18.47
C ALA A 1111 -2.43 17.90 19.77
N ALA A 1112 -1.13 18.18 19.83
CA ALA A 1112 -0.48 18.75 21.01
C ALA A 1112 -1.03 20.15 21.32
N VAL A 1113 -1.28 20.93 20.28
CA VAL A 1113 -1.83 22.28 20.37
C VAL A 1113 -3.25 22.29 20.92
N ALA A 1114 -4.11 21.43 20.39
CA ALA A 1114 -5.47 21.29 20.90
C ALA A 1114 -5.46 20.89 22.38
N ALA A 1115 -4.52 20.05 22.80
CA ALA A 1115 -4.38 19.71 24.21
C ALA A 1115 -4.11 20.93 25.10
N GLY A 1116 -3.22 21.84 24.70
CA GLY A 1116 -2.96 23.08 25.43
C GLY A 1116 -4.19 23.99 25.51
N ALA A 1117 -4.98 24.04 24.44
CA ALA A 1117 -6.26 24.74 24.42
C ALA A 1117 -7.30 24.07 25.35
N LEU A 1118 -7.39 22.74 25.36
CA LEU A 1118 -8.26 21.97 26.25
C LEU A 1118 -7.92 22.19 27.73
N VAL A 1119 -6.62 22.27 28.09
CA VAL A 1119 -6.21 22.65 29.45
C VAL A 1119 -6.75 24.03 29.82
N THR A 1120 -6.68 24.99 28.89
CA THR A 1120 -7.21 26.35 29.09
C THR A 1120 -8.73 26.37 29.27
N LEU A 1121 -9.46 25.44 28.65
CA LEU A 1121 -10.91 25.26 28.82
C LEU A 1121 -11.28 24.47 30.09
N GLY A 1122 -10.31 23.88 30.77
CA GLY A 1122 -10.52 23.04 31.95
C GLY A 1122 -10.76 21.56 31.64
N GLU A 1123 -10.64 21.15 30.38
CA GLU A 1123 -10.85 19.80 29.88
C GLU A 1123 -9.57 18.97 30.01
N LYS A 1124 -9.10 18.80 31.25
CA LYS A 1124 -7.78 18.23 31.56
C LYS A 1124 -7.61 16.77 31.09
N ASP A 1125 -8.67 15.98 31.10
CA ASP A 1125 -8.59 14.57 30.70
C ASP A 1125 -8.51 14.43 29.18
N SER A 1126 -9.30 15.19 28.44
CA SER A 1126 -9.19 15.30 26.98
C SER A 1126 -7.80 15.85 26.59
N ALA A 1127 -7.28 16.84 27.31
CA ALA A 1127 -5.92 17.33 27.07
C ALA A 1127 -4.87 16.21 27.20
N ARG A 1128 -4.97 15.34 28.20
CA ARG A 1128 -4.04 14.20 28.35
C ARG A 1128 -4.15 13.18 27.23
N GLU A 1129 -5.36 12.87 26.79
CA GLU A 1129 -5.60 11.98 25.65
C GLU A 1129 -4.97 12.54 24.38
N TRP A 1130 -5.17 13.83 24.14
CA TRP A 1130 -4.64 14.52 22.98
C TRP A 1130 -3.12 14.69 23.02
N LEU A 1131 -2.52 14.94 24.19
CA LEU A 1131 -1.07 14.88 24.36
C LEU A 1131 -0.51 13.49 24.10
N SER A 1132 -1.18 12.45 24.58
CA SER A 1132 -0.76 11.06 24.36
C SER A 1132 -0.84 10.71 22.89
N ARG A 1133 -1.89 11.17 22.20
CA ARG A 1133 -2.05 11.02 20.75
C ARG A 1133 -0.97 11.78 19.99
N ALA A 1134 -0.70 13.04 20.34
CA ALA A 1134 0.31 13.86 19.70
C ALA A 1134 1.72 13.22 19.79
N LEU A 1135 2.10 12.79 20.99
CA LEU A 1135 3.37 12.10 21.23
C LEU A 1135 3.41 10.68 20.62
N ALA A 1136 2.27 10.07 20.31
CA ALA A 1136 2.22 8.79 19.61
C ALA A 1136 2.33 8.95 18.08
N ILE A 1137 1.84 10.06 17.54
CA ILE A 1137 1.93 10.40 16.12
C ILE A 1137 3.36 10.78 15.77
N ASP A 1138 3.93 11.78 16.43
CA ASP A 1138 5.34 12.14 16.22
C ASP A 1138 6.08 12.21 17.56
N PRO A 1139 6.62 11.06 18.02
CA PRO A 1139 7.34 10.99 19.27
C PRO A 1139 8.70 11.69 19.23
N HIS A 1140 9.21 12.13 18.08
CA HIS A 1140 10.58 12.67 17.94
C HIS A 1140 10.61 14.14 17.55
N ASP A 1141 9.47 14.71 17.14
CA ASP A 1141 9.37 16.15 16.90
C ASP A 1141 9.61 16.96 18.19
N ILE A 1142 10.71 17.72 18.13
CA ILE A 1142 11.22 18.59 19.20
C ILE A 1142 10.11 19.54 19.70
N TYR A 1143 9.31 20.09 18.78
CA TYR A 1143 8.25 21.06 19.11
C TYR A 1143 7.05 20.40 19.79
N THR A 1144 6.59 19.27 19.27
CA THR A 1144 5.51 18.49 19.85
C THR A 1144 5.88 18.02 21.25
N GLN A 1145 7.10 17.53 21.46
CA GLN A 1145 7.58 17.16 22.79
C GLN A 1145 7.73 18.36 23.74
N TYR A 1146 8.31 19.47 23.30
CA TYR A 1146 8.45 20.67 24.12
C TYR A 1146 7.08 21.24 24.55
N ASN A 1147 6.17 21.40 23.59
CA ASN A 1147 4.81 21.88 23.85
C ASN A 1147 4.08 20.91 24.79
N SER A 1148 4.25 19.60 24.59
CA SER A 1148 3.69 18.59 25.50
C SER A 1148 4.26 18.73 26.92
N ALA A 1149 5.55 19.00 27.06
CA ALA A 1149 6.16 19.24 28.36
C ALA A 1149 5.57 20.47 29.07
N CYS A 1150 5.39 21.57 28.33
CA CYS A 1150 4.74 22.79 28.83
C CYS A 1150 3.31 22.51 29.31
N ILE A 1151 2.56 21.71 28.54
CA ILE A 1151 1.17 21.36 28.88
C ILE A 1151 1.13 20.39 30.07
N TYR A 1152 2.04 19.42 30.17
CA TYR A 1152 2.16 18.55 31.35
C TYR A 1152 2.54 19.33 32.61
N ALA A 1153 3.41 20.34 32.51
CA ALA A 1153 3.73 21.22 33.63
C ALA A 1153 2.48 21.97 34.13
N ASN A 1154 1.67 22.51 33.23
CA ASN A 1154 0.39 23.15 33.54
C ASN A 1154 -0.67 22.19 34.09
N LEU A 1155 -0.61 20.91 33.73
CA LEU A 1155 -1.48 19.86 34.30
C LEU A 1155 -1.03 19.42 35.70
N GLY A 1156 0.15 19.86 36.16
CA GLY A 1156 0.77 19.44 37.42
C GLY A 1156 1.54 18.13 37.32
N GLU A 1157 1.78 17.61 36.12
CA GLU A 1157 2.53 16.38 35.85
C GLU A 1157 4.02 16.67 35.70
N ILE A 1158 4.61 17.18 36.79
CA ILE A 1158 5.97 17.72 36.86
C ILE A 1158 7.03 16.75 36.32
N GLU A 1159 7.00 15.48 36.74
CA GLU A 1159 8.01 14.50 36.30
C GLU A 1159 7.94 14.22 34.79
N ARG A 1160 6.75 14.11 34.21
CA ARG A 1160 6.58 13.87 32.76
C ARG A 1160 7.05 15.07 31.94
N ALA A 1161 6.80 16.28 32.43
CA ALA A 1161 7.30 17.50 31.83
C ALA A 1161 8.83 17.54 31.83
N LEU A 1162 9.46 17.20 32.96
CA LEU A 1162 10.92 17.15 33.08
C LEU A 1162 11.55 16.07 32.19
N ASP A 1163 10.96 14.87 32.14
CA ASP A 1163 11.44 13.77 31.30
C ASP A 1163 11.42 14.12 29.80
N LEU A 1164 10.43 14.90 29.35
CA LEU A 1164 10.38 15.40 27.98
C LEU A 1164 11.41 16.51 27.76
N LEU A 1165 11.53 17.47 28.68
CA LEU A 1165 12.52 18.55 28.55
C LEU A 1165 13.97 18.03 28.52
N GLU A 1166 14.31 17.05 29.35
CA GLU A 1166 15.65 16.44 29.36
C GLU A 1166 15.98 15.73 28.05
N ARG A 1167 14.98 15.20 27.34
CA ARG A 1167 15.14 14.59 26.01
C ARG A 1167 15.24 15.62 24.90
N VAL A 1168 14.42 16.67 24.95
CA VAL A 1168 14.31 17.66 23.86
C VAL A 1168 15.48 18.64 23.85
N ILE A 1169 15.87 19.14 25.02
CA ILE A 1169 16.79 20.27 25.12
C ILE A 1169 18.17 20.00 24.50
N PRO A 1170 18.79 18.80 24.58
CA PRO A 1170 20.03 18.52 23.87
C PRO A 1170 19.96 18.78 22.35
N HIS A 1171 18.82 18.48 21.73
CA HIS A 1171 18.62 18.53 20.27
C HIS A 1171 17.95 19.81 19.77
N ALA A 1172 17.46 20.65 20.69
CA ALA A 1172 16.72 21.86 20.33
C ALA A 1172 17.59 22.95 19.67
N GLY A 1173 17.00 23.75 18.78
CA GLY A 1173 17.62 24.93 18.17
C GLY A 1173 17.80 26.11 19.15
N HIS A 1174 18.37 27.21 18.63
CA HIS A 1174 18.78 28.36 19.45
C HIS A 1174 17.59 29.05 20.15
N GLU A 1175 16.42 29.17 19.50
CA GLU A 1175 15.24 29.83 20.08
C GLU A 1175 14.72 29.09 21.32
N LEU A 1176 14.75 27.76 21.30
CA LEU A 1176 14.31 26.91 22.41
C LEU A 1176 15.30 26.90 23.58
N LYS A 1177 16.61 26.72 23.30
CA LYS A 1177 17.67 26.66 24.31
C LYS A 1177 17.88 27.99 25.03
N HIS A 1178 17.83 29.12 24.33
CA HIS A 1178 18.22 30.41 24.90
C HIS A 1178 17.07 31.43 25.00
N GLY A 1179 15.90 31.10 24.45
CA GLY A 1179 14.68 31.90 24.53
C GLY A 1179 13.60 31.22 25.37
N TRP A 1180 12.87 30.28 24.76
CA TRP A 1180 11.60 29.79 25.29
C TRP A 1180 11.75 29.14 26.66
N ILE A 1181 12.68 28.22 26.87
CA ILE A 1181 12.82 27.54 28.17
C ILE A 1181 13.06 28.50 29.35
N LYS A 1182 13.71 29.66 29.11
CA LYS A 1182 14.02 30.64 30.14
C LYS A 1182 12.83 31.56 30.47
N TYR A 1183 11.98 31.85 29.50
CA TYR A 1183 10.94 32.88 29.61
C TYR A 1183 9.51 32.35 29.47
N ASP A 1184 9.32 31.09 29.07
CA ASP A 1184 7.99 30.51 28.92
C ASP A 1184 7.34 30.31 30.31
N SER A 1185 6.23 31.01 30.51
CA SER A 1185 5.43 30.96 31.74
C SER A 1185 4.77 29.59 31.95
N ASP A 1186 4.58 28.78 30.90
CA ASP A 1186 4.02 27.43 31.03
C ASP A 1186 4.96 26.50 31.84
N LEU A 1187 6.25 26.86 31.95
CA LEU A 1187 7.26 26.14 32.73
C LEU A 1187 7.45 26.70 34.14
N ASP A 1188 6.68 27.72 34.55
CA ASP A 1188 6.74 28.28 35.90
C ASP A 1188 6.60 27.24 37.03
N PRO A 1189 5.72 26.22 36.90
CA PRO A 1189 5.64 25.13 37.89
C PRO A 1189 6.96 24.35 38.08
N LEU A 1190 7.87 24.38 37.11
CA LEU A 1190 9.14 23.67 37.14
C LEU A 1190 10.31 24.53 37.65
N ARG A 1191 10.16 25.85 37.74
CA ARG A 1191 11.27 26.81 37.98
C ARG A 1191 12.05 26.51 39.26
N SER A 1192 11.40 26.06 40.33
CA SER A 1192 12.08 25.72 41.60
C SER A 1192 12.60 24.28 41.65
N HIS A 1193 12.38 23.47 40.62
CA HIS A 1193 12.70 22.04 40.62
C HIS A 1193 14.19 21.79 40.30
N PRO A 1194 14.93 20.97 41.09
CA PRO A 1194 16.36 20.75 40.89
C PRO A 1194 16.73 20.20 39.49
N ARG A 1195 15.92 19.30 38.94
CA ARG A 1195 16.12 18.77 37.57
C ARG A 1195 16.02 19.88 36.53
N PHE A 1196 15.05 20.79 36.66
CA PHE A 1196 14.89 21.91 35.73
C PHE A 1196 16.04 22.92 35.86
N GLN A 1197 16.51 23.20 37.08
CA GLN A 1197 17.70 24.02 37.29
C GLN A 1197 18.93 23.44 36.59
N LYS A 1198 19.11 22.11 36.63
CA LYS A 1198 20.18 21.42 35.89
C LYS A 1198 20.04 21.54 34.38
N ILE A 1199 18.81 21.52 33.84
CA ILE A 1199 18.55 21.77 32.42
C ILE A 1199 18.95 23.20 32.05
N LEU A 1200 18.64 24.20 32.90
CA LEU A 1200 19.06 25.59 32.69
C LEU A 1200 20.59 25.73 32.73
N GLU A 1201 21.27 25.09 33.68
CA GLU A 1201 22.74 25.09 33.75
C GLU A 1201 23.41 24.49 32.49
N LEU A 1202 22.80 23.48 31.88
CA LEU A 1202 23.31 22.82 30.67
C LEU A 1202 23.29 23.73 29.43
N ILE A 1203 22.44 24.75 29.41
CA ILE A 1203 22.23 25.64 28.25
C ILE A 1203 22.74 27.06 28.46
N GLY A 1204 23.40 27.34 29.60
CA GLY A 1204 24.01 28.64 29.92
C GLY A 1204 23.01 29.67 30.44
#